data_AF-A0A2P8WIV0-F1
#
_entry.id   AF-A0A2P8WIV0-F1
#
_cell.length_a   1.000
_cell.length_b   1.000
_cell.length_c   1.000
_cell.angle_alpha   90.00
_cell.angle_beta   90.00
_cell.angle_gamma   90.00
#
_symmetry.space_group_name_H-M   'P 1'
#
loop_
_entity.id
_entity.type
_entity.pdbx_description
1 polymer ?
#
loop_
_entity_poly.entity_id
_entity_poly.type
_entity_poly.pdbx_seq_one_letter_code
_entity_poly.pdbx_strand_id
1 'polypeptide(L)'
;MADIFISYSRRDKEFVRVLVDALEASKYDTWIDWQSIPESADWWREIEDGIEACHTFIFVITNEAVTSDYCQKEVAYAAAQGKRLIPVVRRKDFDAEALHPKLRQHHWLLFREEDDFEEARQKLVAAINLDLEHTKAHTRWQQRANDWQQSDRDRALLLRGSDLEKASQWLLDAAGKEPGPTALQGEYIDASRKAATNRQRTLVGVGALLLAAMAGLTGFSFLQYRSAQGALADSQAAQEREAEQRQLAEERAEQARLAQEQAEAAQAAEAEQRQQAQDALERAEAGETEAQKQAEIAQRQTRVAQQQRQRAEQQTVVAQQQTRRAEKQTLLAQQQTQIAEQEKAGSERKSANSATLAQSLIAKSLFDSNLQIEGLLKSMETAQSMQAQGKLIDGDKRMQTAAVLQEAVYSIREKNRLEGHSGRVLSVAFAPDGNTIASASDDGSVKLWDRSGRELQTLEGHSGRVRSVAFALDGNTIASTSSDGSVKLWDRGGRELQTLEGHSGIVWSVAFAPVRGASPGGNGNIIASASSDGSVKLWDRGGRELQTLEGHSGKVWSVAFAPDGNTIASASSDGSVKLWDRSGRELQTLEGHSDWVRSVAFAPDGNTIASASSDGSVKLWDRSGRELQTLKGHSGRVRSVAFSPDGNTIASVSDDGTVKLWNRSGRELQTLEGHSGSVWSVAFAPDGNTIASASDDRAVKLWNFNLDDLIVKGCDWLSDYMANPATPPEEKAICAGVSSSQPLISTVPERVNWVSNLRSFWSGLFTDS
;
A
#
# COMPACT_ATOMS: atom_id res chain seq x y z
N MET A 1 -14.02 -6.66 -1.88
CA MET A 1 -15.29 -6.79 -2.61
C MET A 1 -14.87 -6.85 -4.05
N ALA A 2 -15.10 -7.98 -4.72
CA ALA A 2 -14.75 -8.11 -6.12
C ALA A 2 -15.56 -7.12 -6.96
N ASP A 3 -14.93 -6.50 -7.95
CA ASP A 3 -15.61 -5.62 -8.91
C ASP A 3 -16.45 -6.44 -9.91
N ILE A 4 -15.94 -7.62 -10.28
CA ILE A 4 -16.44 -8.43 -11.40
C ILE A 4 -16.63 -9.87 -10.94
N PHE A 5 -17.76 -10.49 -11.30
CA PHE A 5 -17.98 -11.94 -11.18
C PHE A 5 -17.95 -12.56 -12.58
N ILE A 6 -17.23 -13.67 -12.78
CA ILE A 6 -17.17 -14.36 -14.08
C ILE A 6 -17.81 -15.74 -13.98
N SER A 7 -18.92 -15.93 -14.66
CA SER A 7 -19.59 -17.22 -14.84
C SER A 7 -19.20 -17.84 -16.18
N TYR A 8 -18.81 -19.12 -16.13
CA TYR A 8 -18.19 -19.83 -17.26
C TYR A 8 -18.31 -21.35 -17.09
N SER A 9 -18.13 -22.10 -18.19
CA SER A 9 -18.03 -23.55 -18.14
C SER A 9 -16.62 -23.98 -17.73
N ARG A 10 -16.49 -25.05 -16.94
CA ARG A 10 -15.19 -25.61 -16.52
C ARG A 10 -14.23 -25.92 -17.68
N ARG A 11 -14.74 -26.16 -18.89
CA ARG A 11 -13.93 -26.38 -20.10
C ARG A 11 -13.24 -25.13 -20.63
N ASP A 12 -13.72 -23.95 -20.25
CA ASP A 12 -13.19 -22.65 -20.68
C ASP A 12 -12.27 -22.02 -19.63
N LYS A 13 -11.82 -22.80 -18.63
CA LYS A 13 -11.01 -22.31 -17.51
C LYS A 13 -9.74 -21.60 -17.96
N GLU A 14 -9.07 -22.12 -18.99
CA GLU A 14 -7.85 -21.55 -19.54
C GLU A 14 -8.09 -20.16 -20.16
N PHE A 15 -9.20 -20.00 -20.89
CA PHE A 15 -9.60 -18.71 -21.43
C PHE A 15 -9.95 -17.72 -20.30
N VAL A 16 -10.71 -18.17 -19.30
CA VAL A 16 -11.08 -17.31 -18.17
C VAL A 16 -9.85 -16.90 -17.37
N ARG A 17 -8.83 -17.76 -17.22
CA ARG A 17 -7.56 -17.37 -16.59
C ARG A 17 -6.89 -16.21 -17.35
N VAL A 18 -6.82 -16.27 -18.67
CA VAL A 18 -6.26 -15.18 -19.49
C VAL A 18 -7.11 -13.91 -19.37
N LEU A 19 -8.43 -14.04 -19.31
CA LEU A 19 -9.34 -12.91 -19.13
C LEU A 19 -9.19 -12.26 -17.75
N VAL A 20 -9.05 -13.06 -16.70
CA VAL A 20 -8.79 -12.61 -15.32
C VAL A 20 -7.46 -11.87 -15.24
N ASP A 21 -6.36 -12.48 -15.71
CA ASP A 21 -5.04 -11.85 -15.72
C ASP A 21 -5.08 -10.47 -16.43
N ALA A 22 -5.87 -10.35 -17.50
CA ALA A 22 -6.04 -9.12 -18.26
C ALA A 22 -6.92 -8.05 -17.55
N LEU A 23 -7.91 -8.47 -16.78
CA LEU A 23 -8.76 -7.60 -15.96
C LEU A 23 -8.03 -7.12 -14.69
N GLU A 24 -7.26 -8.00 -14.05
CA GLU A 24 -6.39 -7.67 -12.92
C GLU A 24 -5.28 -6.69 -13.32
N ALA A 25 -4.68 -6.87 -14.51
CA ALA A 25 -3.76 -5.88 -15.09
C ALA A 25 -4.42 -4.51 -15.30
N SER A 26 -5.74 -4.47 -15.48
CA SER A 26 -6.55 -3.25 -15.59
C SER A 26 -7.06 -2.73 -14.24
N LYS A 27 -6.61 -3.32 -13.12
CA LYS A 27 -6.94 -2.99 -11.73
C LYS A 27 -8.39 -3.28 -11.31
N TYR A 28 -9.02 -4.29 -11.91
CA TYR A 28 -10.30 -4.81 -11.42
C TYR A 28 -10.08 -6.06 -10.57
N ASP A 29 -10.80 -6.15 -9.45
CA ASP A 29 -10.83 -7.35 -8.61
C ASP A 29 -11.87 -8.34 -9.17
N THR A 30 -11.46 -9.56 -9.52
CA THR A 30 -12.33 -10.56 -10.16
C THR A 30 -12.63 -11.74 -9.25
N TRP A 31 -13.91 -12.09 -9.12
CA TRP A 31 -14.39 -13.25 -8.40
C TRP A 31 -14.61 -14.41 -9.36
N ILE A 32 -13.98 -15.54 -9.03
CA ILE A 32 -14.09 -16.82 -9.74
C ILE A 32 -14.10 -17.99 -8.73
N ASP A 33 -14.86 -19.03 -9.06
CA ASP A 33 -15.21 -20.10 -8.12
C ASP A 33 -14.03 -20.96 -7.62
N TRP A 34 -12.92 -21.06 -8.37
CA TRP A 34 -11.76 -21.87 -8.00
C TRP A 34 -10.69 -21.12 -7.19
N GLN A 35 -10.79 -19.81 -7.05
CA GLN A 35 -9.93 -19.01 -6.17
C GLN A 35 -10.66 -18.51 -4.93
N SER A 36 -11.97 -18.32 -5.03
CA SER A 36 -12.73 -17.52 -4.05
C SER A 36 -13.51 -18.36 -3.05
N ILE A 37 -13.62 -19.68 -3.23
CA ILE A 37 -14.41 -20.57 -2.38
C ILE A 37 -13.47 -21.44 -1.50
N PRO A 38 -13.50 -21.32 -0.16
CA PRO A 38 -12.80 -22.22 0.74
C PRO A 38 -13.35 -23.66 0.68
N GLU A 39 -12.48 -24.67 0.83
CA GLU A 39 -12.86 -26.09 0.69
C GLU A 39 -13.93 -26.58 1.70
N SER A 40 -14.13 -25.87 2.80
CA SER A 40 -15.09 -26.21 3.86
C SER A 40 -16.39 -25.39 3.85
N ALA A 41 -16.56 -24.47 2.90
CA ALA A 41 -17.70 -23.56 2.85
C ALA A 41 -18.90 -24.17 2.12
N ASP A 42 -20.11 -23.68 2.41
CA ASP A 42 -21.29 -23.99 1.59
C ASP A 42 -21.09 -23.35 0.21
N TRP A 43 -20.71 -24.19 -0.74
CA TRP A 43 -20.28 -23.76 -2.06
C TRP A 43 -21.28 -22.82 -2.73
N TRP A 44 -22.57 -23.16 -2.73
CA TRP A 44 -23.60 -22.33 -3.36
C TRP A 44 -23.78 -20.99 -2.65
N ARG A 45 -23.64 -20.96 -1.33
CA ARG A 45 -23.77 -19.72 -0.57
C ARG A 45 -22.66 -18.72 -0.89
N GLU A 46 -21.43 -19.20 -1.05
CA GLU A 46 -20.29 -18.36 -1.44
C GLU A 46 -20.46 -17.77 -2.84
N ILE A 47 -21.10 -18.51 -3.74
CA ILE A 47 -21.44 -18.03 -5.09
C ILE A 47 -22.48 -16.92 -5.03
N GLU A 48 -23.53 -17.10 -4.22
CA GLU A 48 -24.53 -16.05 -3.97
C GLU A 48 -23.85 -14.79 -3.42
N ASP A 49 -23.02 -14.93 -2.39
CA ASP A 49 -22.30 -13.82 -1.76
C ASP A 49 -21.33 -13.13 -2.74
N GLY A 50 -20.66 -13.90 -3.61
CA GLY A 50 -19.81 -13.40 -4.70
C GLY A 50 -20.59 -12.57 -5.73
N ILE A 51 -21.75 -13.05 -6.17
CA ILE A 51 -22.65 -12.32 -7.09
C ILE A 51 -23.22 -11.08 -6.41
N GLU A 52 -23.61 -11.17 -5.14
CA GLU A 52 -24.11 -10.04 -4.36
C GLU A 52 -23.04 -8.96 -4.18
N ALA A 53 -21.77 -9.34 -3.99
CA ALA A 53 -20.64 -8.43 -3.83
C ALA A 53 -20.25 -7.71 -5.13
N CYS A 54 -20.41 -8.36 -6.29
CA CYS A 54 -19.91 -7.81 -7.55
C CYS A 54 -20.74 -6.64 -8.08
N HIS A 55 -20.09 -5.80 -8.89
CA HIS A 55 -20.75 -4.70 -9.62
C HIS A 55 -21.18 -5.16 -11.01
N THR A 56 -20.30 -5.92 -11.67
CA THR A 56 -20.50 -6.44 -13.03
C THR A 56 -20.47 -7.96 -13.00
N PHE A 57 -21.36 -8.59 -13.76
CA PHE A 57 -21.42 -10.02 -13.96
C PHE A 57 -21.11 -10.32 -15.43
N ILE A 58 -20.00 -11.00 -15.69
CA ILE A 58 -19.58 -11.42 -17.02
C ILE A 58 -20.00 -12.87 -17.22
N PHE A 59 -20.69 -13.13 -18.32
CA PHE A 59 -21.08 -14.48 -18.72
C PHE A 59 -20.34 -14.91 -19.98
N VAL A 60 -19.51 -15.96 -19.88
CA VAL A 60 -18.80 -16.52 -21.04
C VAL A 60 -19.73 -17.48 -21.77
N ILE A 61 -20.15 -17.08 -22.96
CA ILE A 61 -21.06 -17.84 -23.81
C ILE A 61 -20.26 -18.86 -24.64
N THR A 62 -20.46 -20.12 -24.25
CA THR A 62 -20.10 -21.35 -24.98
C THR A 62 -21.28 -22.32 -24.90
N ASN A 63 -21.35 -23.32 -25.78
CA ASN A 63 -22.45 -24.29 -25.78
C ASN A 63 -22.57 -25.00 -24.42
N GLU A 64 -21.44 -25.34 -23.81
CA GLU A 64 -21.39 -25.99 -22.51
C GLU A 64 -21.82 -25.06 -21.36
N ALA A 65 -21.51 -23.76 -21.43
CA ALA A 65 -21.96 -22.81 -20.42
C ALA A 65 -23.48 -22.58 -20.49
N VAL A 66 -24.03 -22.52 -21.71
CA VAL A 66 -25.48 -22.31 -21.92
C VAL A 66 -26.30 -23.53 -21.49
N THR A 67 -25.78 -24.74 -21.71
CA THR A 67 -26.47 -26.00 -21.34
C THR A 67 -26.27 -26.41 -19.88
N SER A 68 -25.40 -25.73 -19.13
CA SER A 68 -25.13 -26.06 -17.72
C SER A 68 -26.20 -25.50 -16.78
N ASP A 69 -26.88 -26.37 -16.04
CA ASP A 69 -27.85 -26.01 -15.00
C ASP A 69 -27.27 -25.05 -13.96
N TYR A 70 -25.98 -25.20 -13.66
CA TYR A 70 -25.29 -24.39 -12.66
C TYR A 70 -25.12 -22.94 -13.15
N CYS A 71 -24.57 -22.77 -14.36
CA CYS A 71 -24.41 -21.46 -14.99
C CYS A 71 -25.76 -20.76 -15.19
N GLN A 72 -26.82 -21.52 -15.51
CA GLN A 72 -28.17 -20.96 -15.62
C GLN A 72 -28.68 -20.41 -14.28
N LYS A 73 -28.41 -21.09 -13.16
CA LYS A 73 -28.78 -20.60 -11.83
C LYS A 73 -28.00 -19.35 -11.45
N GLU A 74 -26.70 -19.28 -11.73
CA GLU A 74 -25.88 -18.08 -11.48
C GLU A 74 -26.43 -16.87 -12.26
N VAL A 75 -26.72 -17.05 -13.55
CA VAL A 75 -27.27 -16.00 -14.41
C VAL A 75 -28.66 -15.57 -13.94
N ALA A 76 -29.53 -16.51 -13.58
CA ALA A 76 -30.86 -16.21 -13.07
C ALA A 76 -30.79 -15.42 -11.75
N TYR A 77 -29.86 -15.78 -10.87
CA TYR A 77 -29.64 -15.10 -9.60
C TYR A 77 -29.07 -13.69 -9.80
N ALA A 78 -28.03 -13.53 -10.64
CA ALA A 78 -27.48 -12.22 -10.99
C ALA A 78 -28.53 -11.30 -11.65
N ALA A 79 -29.38 -11.88 -12.51
CA ALA A 79 -30.51 -11.20 -13.12
C ALA A 79 -31.55 -10.76 -12.08
N ALA A 80 -31.84 -11.57 -11.06
CA ALA A 80 -32.77 -11.24 -9.99
C ALA A 80 -32.25 -10.10 -9.09
N GLN A 81 -30.93 -10.09 -8.82
CA GLN A 81 -30.25 -9.03 -8.07
C GLN A 81 -30.04 -7.73 -8.88
N GLY A 82 -30.51 -7.67 -10.13
CA GLY A 82 -30.38 -6.50 -10.99
C GLY A 82 -28.93 -6.16 -11.34
N LYS A 83 -28.04 -7.15 -11.43
CA LYS A 83 -26.63 -6.92 -11.76
C LYS A 83 -26.46 -6.52 -13.22
N ARG A 84 -25.39 -5.77 -13.52
CA ARG A 84 -25.00 -5.51 -14.90
C ARG A 84 -24.51 -6.82 -15.52
N LEU A 85 -25.18 -7.29 -16.56
CA LEU A 85 -24.80 -8.49 -17.28
C LEU A 85 -24.02 -8.13 -18.55
N ILE A 86 -22.81 -8.65 -18.70
CA ILE A 86 -21.99 -8.50 -19.91
C ILE A 86 -21.78 -9.88 -20.55
N PRO A 87 -22.50 -10.19 -21.64
CA PRO A 87 -22.30 -11.43 -22.40
C PRO A 87 -21.03 -11.36 -23.27
N VAL A 88 -20.13 -12.34 -23.08
CA VAL A 88 -18.88 -12.51 -23.83
C VAL A 88 -18.96 -13.80 -24.65
N VAL A 89 -18.99 -13.69 -25.98
CA VAL A 89 -19.12 -14.84 -26.88
C VAL A 89 -17.76 -15.40 -27.24
N ARG A 90 -17.49 -16.64 -26.82
CA ARG A 90 -16.21 -17.33 -27.09
C ARG A 90 -16.27 -18.23 -28.32
N ARG A 91 -17.39 -18.92 -28.55
CA ARG A 91 -17.61 -19.73 -29.75
C ARG A 91 -19.00 -19.48 -30.31
N LYS A 92 -19.20 -19.73 -31.61
CA LYS A 92 -20.48 -19.47 -32.32
C LYS A 92 -21.45 -20.66 -32.30
N ASP A 93 -21.04 -21.78 -31.74
CA ASP A 93 -21.73 -23.07 -31.78
C ASP A 93 -22.66 -23.31 -30.57
N PHE A 94 -23.39 -22.28 -30.13
CA PHE A 94 -24.33 -22.39 -29.00
C PHE A 94 -25.77 -22.09 -29.43
N ASP A 95 -26.73 -22.71 -28.72
CA ASP A 95 -28.14 -22.43 -28.91
C ASP A 95 -28.53 -21.09 -28.24
N ALA A 96 -28.88 -20.10 -29.06
CA ALA A 96 -29.30 -18.78 -28.59
C ALA A 96 -30.66 -18.80 -27.89
N GLU A 97 -31.53 -19.79 -28.15
CA GLU A 97 -32.84 -19.91 -27.51
C GLU A 97 -32.73 -20.37 -26.06
N ALA A 98 -31.74 -21.20 -25.76
CA ALA A 98 -31.39 -21.66 -24.42
C ALA A 98 -30.77 -20.57 -23.53
N LEU A 99 -30.35 -19.43 -24.10
CA LEU A 99 -29.79 -18.31 -23.34
C LEU A 99 -30.85 -17.54 -22.55
N HIS A 100 -30.55 -17.19 -21.30
CA HIS A 100 -31.43 -16.42 -20.43
C HIS A 100 -31.90 -15.12 -21.13
N PRO A 101 -33.21 -14.78 -21.13
CA PRO A 101 -33.75 -13.65 -21.90
C PRO A 101 -33.07 -12.31 -21.66
N LYS A 102 -32.62 -12.04 -20.42
CA LYS A 102 -31.88 -10.79 -20.11
C LYS A 102 -30.53 -10.71 -20.83
N LEU A 103 -29.79 -11.82 -20.99
CA LEU A 103 -28.51 -11.81 -21.71
C LEU A 103 -28.69 -11.57 -23.22
N ARG A 104 -29.83 -11.98 -23.78
CA ARG A 104 -30.17 -11.74 -25.20
C ARG A 104 -30.46 -10.26 -25.51
N GLN A 105 -30.86 -9.48 -24.51
CA GLN A 105 -31.18 -8.05 -24.67
C GLN A 105 -29.95 -7.15 -24.63
N HIS A 106 -28.83 -7.64 -24.08
CA HIS A 106 -27.58 -6.89 -23.96
C HIS A 106 -26.66 -7.08 -25.18
N HIS A 107 -25.76 -6.12 -25.41
CA HIS A 107 -24.79 -6.18 -26.49
C HIS A 107 -23.74 -7.29 -26.26
N TRP A 108 -23.55 -8.17 -27.25
CA TRP A 108 -22.63 -9.29 -27.16
C TRP A 108 -21.22 -8.88 -27.56
N LEU A 109 -20.25 -9.08 -26.66
CA LEU A 109 -18.84 -8.85 -26.93
C LEU A 109 -18.21 -10.11 -27.49
N LEU A 110 -17.58 -10.02 -28.66
CA LEU A 110 -16.99 -11.16 -29.34
C LEU A 110 -15.54 -11.36 -28.90
N PHE A 111 -15.24 -12.53 -28.34
CA PHE A 111 -13.92 -13.00 -27.91
C PHE A 111 -13.62 -14.36 -28.58
N ARG A 112 -13.89 -14.48 -29.88
CA ARG A 112 -13.70 -15.74 -30.60
C ARG A 112 -12.22 -16.05 -30.81
N GLU A 113 -11.90 -17.28 -31.20
CA GLU A 113 -10.51 -17.71 -31.44
C GLU A 113 -9.84 -16.89 -32.55
N GLU A 114 -10.64 -16.43 -33.51
CA GLU A 114 -10.23 -15.60 -34.63
C GLU A 114 -10.22 -14.08 -34.34
N ASP A 115 -10.77 -13.62 -33.22
CA ASP A 115 -10.88 -12.19 -32.90
C ASP A 115 -9.61 -11.68 -32.18
N ASP A 116 -9.26 -10.40 -32.39
CA ASP A 116 -8.17 -9.75 -31.67
C ASP A 116 -8.56 -9.58 -30.19
N PHE A 117 -7.83 -10.29 -29.32
CA PHE A 117 -8.09 -10.30 -27.89
C PHE A 117 -7.95 -8.91 -27.26
N GLU A 118 -6.99 -8.09 -27.70
CA GLU A 118 -6.72 -6.79 -27.10
C GLU A 118 -7.79 -5.76 -27.50
N GLU A 119 -8.26 -5.81 -28.75
CA GLU A 119 -9.40 -4.99 -29.20
C GLU A 119 -10.68 -5.37 -28.46
N ALA A 120 -10.95 -6.68 -28.32
CA ALA A 120 -12.09 -7.19 -27.56
C ALA A 120 -12.00 -6.80 -26.07
N ARG A 121 -10.81 -6.83 -25.49
CA ARG A 121 -10.53 -6.39 -24.11
C ARG A 121 -10.84 -4.92 -23.91
N GLN A 122 -10.47 -4.04 -24.84
CA GLN A 122 -10.79 -2.61 -24.74
C GLN A 122 -12.30 -2.35 -24.77
N LYS A 123 -13.04 -3.07 -25.64
CA LYS A 123 -14.51 -3.02 -25.69
C LYS A 123 -15.14 -3.51 -24.38
N LEU A 124 -14.59 -4.57 -23.79
CA LEU A 124 -15.03 -5.08 -22.48
C LEU A 124 -14.80 -4.07 -21.35
N VAL A 125 -13.60 -3.47 -21.28
CA VAL A 125 -13.29 -2.45 -20.28
C VAL A 125 -14.16 -1.21 -20.45
N ALA A 126 -14.48 -0.82 -21.69
CA ALA A 126 -15.42 0.27 -21.96
C ALA A 126 -16.84 -0.06 -21.47
N ALA A 127 -17.31 -1.29 -21.68
CA ALA A 127 -18.62 -1.75 -21.20
C ALA A 127 -18.69 -1.83 -19.67
N ILE A 128 -17.60 -2.22 -18.99
CA ILE A 128 -17.49 -2.21 -17.53
C ILE A 128 -17.56 -0.76 -17.00
N ASN A 129 -16.86 0.17 -17.65
CA ASN A 129 -16.76 1.56 -17.20
C ASN A 129 -17.97 2.45 -17.48
N LEU A 130 -18.91 2.02 -18.33
CA LEU A 130 -20.14 2.77 -18.60
C LEU A 130 -20.89 3.03 -17.29
N ASP A 131 -21.14 4.29 -16.91
CA ASP A 131 -21.85 4.61 -15.64
C ASP A 131 -21.31 3.90 -14.37
N LEU A 132 -19.99 3.70 -14.25
CA LEU A 132 -19.39 2.90 -13.16
C LEU A 132 -19.85 3.30 -11.75
N GLU A 133 -19.91 4.60 -11.45
CA GLU A 133 -20.33 5.12 -10.15
C GLU A 133 -21.80 4.78 -9.84
N HIS A 134 -22.65 4.73 -10.87
CA HIS A 134 -24.04 4.30 -10.74
C HIS A 134 -24.14 2.82 -10.40
N THR A 135 -23.36 1.97 -11.07
CA THR A 135 -23.32 0.51 -10.82
C THR A 135 -22.78 0.19 -9.42
N LYS A 136 -21.76 0.92 -8.95
CA LYS A 136 -21.24 0.80 -7.58
C LYS A 136 -22.28 1.20 -6.54
N ALA A 137 -22.95 2.33 -6.75
CA ALA A 137 -24.03 2.77 -5.88
C ALA A 137 -25.20 1.76 -5.88
N HIS A 138 -25.58 1.23 -7.04
CA HIS A 138 -26.58 0.18 -7.18
C HIS A 138 -26.25 -1.03 -6.29
N THR A 139 -25.06 -1.62 -6.42
CA THR A 139 -24.66 -2.78 -5.60
C THR A 139 -24.67 -2.45 -4.11
N ARG A 140 -24.16 -1.28 -3.72
CA ARG A 140 -24.16 -0.84 -2.31
C ARG A 140 -25.57 -0.72 -1.73
N TRP A 141 -26.51 -0.15 -2.47
CA TRP A 141 -27.89 -0.01 -2.02
C TRP A 141 -28.63 -1.35 -2.04
N GLN A 142 -28.32 -2.23 -2.99
CA GLN A 142 -28.88 -3.58 -3.03
C GLN A 142 -28.49 -4.37 -1.77
N GLN A 143 -27.20 -4.38 -1.40
CA GLN A 143 -26.72 -5.08 -0.21
C GLN A 143 -27.41 -4.59 1.07
N ARG A 144 -27.46 -3.27 1.28
CA ARG A 144 -28.14 -2.70 2.45
C ARG A 144 -29.64 -3.02 2.47
N ALA A 145 -30.28 -3.08 1.31
CA ALA A 145 -31.69 -3.43 1.20
C ALA A 145 -31.93 -4.92 1.46
N ASN A 146 -31.01 -5.81 1.03
CA ASN A 146 -31.02 -7.24 1.35
C ASN A 146 -30.83 -7.45 2.86
N ASP A 147 -29.85 -6.80 3.49
CA ASP A 147 -29.61 -6.87 4.94
C ASP A 147 -30.84 -6.43 5.74
N TRP A 148 -31.47 -5.33 5.30
CA TRP A 148 -32.69 -4.82 5.89
C TRP A 148 -33.86 -5.80 5.75
N GLN A 149 -34.02 -6.43 4.58
CA GLN A 149 -35.05 -7.43 4.36
C GLN A 149 -34.82 -8.69 5.20
N GLN A 150 -33.58 -9.17 5.30
CA GLN A 150 -33.21 -10.35 6.10
C GLN A 150 -33.40 -10.10 7.60
N SER A 151 -33.23 -8.85 8.05
CA SER A 151 -33.42 -8.45 9.45
C SER A 151 -34.88 -8.10 9.82
N ASP A 152 -35.86 -8.71 9.15
CA ASP A 152 -37.30 -8.43 9.29
C ASP A 152 -37.65 -6.92 9.23
N ARG A 153 -36.98 -6.19 8.33
CA ARG A 153 -37.16 -4.76 8.10
C ARG A 153 -36.89 -3.86 9.31
N ASP A 154 -35.90 -4.20 10.13
CA ASP A 154 -35.49 -3.40 11.30
C ASP A 154 -35.23 -1.92 10.95
N ARG A 155 -35.81 -1.02 11.76
CA ARG A 155 -35.67 0.44 11.65
C ARG A 155 -34.25 0.92 11.97
N ALA A 156 -33.44 0.13 12.68
CA ALA A 156 -32.06 0.48 13.00
C ALA A 156 -31.22 0.63 11.72
N LEU A 157 -31.42 -0.27 10.74
CA LEU A 157 -30.67 -0.37 9.48
C LEU A 157 -31.10 0.65 8.40
N LEU A 158 -32.11 1.48 8.66
CA LEU A 158 -32.55 2.51 7.71
C LEU A 158 -31.52 3.63 7.55
N LEU A 159 -31.40 4.16 6.33
CA LEU A 159 -30.47 5.23 5.99
C LEU A 159 -30.79 6.54 6.72
N ARG A 160 -29.75 7.31 7.07
CA ARG A 160 -29.87 8.57 7.83
C ARG A 160 -28.91 9.64 7.27
N GLY A 161 -29.29 10.91 7.44
CA GLY A 161 -28.44 12.06 7.09
C GLY A 161 -27.97 12.02 5.63
N SER A 162 -26.68 12.23 5.42
CA SER A 162 -26.06 12.31 4.09
C SER A 162 -26.21 11.04 3.25
N ASP A 163 -26.29 9.86 3.88
CA ASP A 163 -26.44 8.59 3.13
C ASP A 163 -27.86 8.47 2.54
N LEU A 164 -28.88 8.97 3.23
CA LEU A 164 -30.25 9.02 2.74
C LEU A 164 -30.41 10.02 1.59
N GLU A 165 -29.74 11.17 1.67
CA GLU A 165 -29.71 12.16 0.60
C GLU A 165 -29.05 11.60 -0.66
N LYS A 166 -27.89 10.94 -0.52
CA LYS A 166 -27.18 10.30 -1.64
C LYS A 166 -28.01 9.19 -2.29
N ALA A 167 -28.63 8.32 -1.50
CA ALA A 167 -29.49 7.25 -2.04
C ALA A 167 -30.74 7.84 -2.72
N SER A 168 -31.32 8.90 -2.16
CA SER A 168 -32.47 9.59 -2.73
C SER A 168 -32.16 10.25 -4.07
N GLN A 169 -31.00 10.92 -4.17
CA GLN A 169 -30.53 11.54 -5.40
C GLN A 169 -30.19 10.49 -6.45
N TRP A 170 -29.52 9.40 -6.05
CA TRP A 170 -29.21 8.28 -6.92
C TRP A 170 -30.48 7.67 -7.57
N LEU A 171 -31.56 7.51 -6.80
CA LEU A 171 -32.83 6.99 -7.32
C LEU A 171 -33.45 7.91 -8.39
N LEU A 172 -33.26 9.24 -8.28
CA LEU A 172 -33.72 10.22 -9.26
C LEU A 172 -32.84 10.22 -10.52
N ASP A 173 -31.52 10.11 -10.34
CA ASP A 173 -30.52 10.14 -11.40
C ASP A 173 -30.39 8.80 -12.17
N ALA A 174 -31.14 7.78 -11.76
CA ALA A 174 -31.11 6.44 -12.33
C ALA A 174 -31.87 6.31 -13.67
N ALA A 175 -32.64 7.33 -14.07
CA ALA A 175 -33.39 7.33 -15.31
C ALA A 175 -32.45 7.21 -16.52
N GLY A 176 -32.61 6.15 -17.32
CA GLY A 176 -31.82 5.90 -18.53
C GLY A 176 -30.45 5.24 -18.31
N LYS A 177 -30.11 4.80 -17.10
CA LYS A 177 -28.87 4.07 -16.79
C LYS A 177 -29.14 2.58 -16.55
N GLU A 178 -28.19 1.73 -16.94
CA GLU A 178 -28.23 0.29 -16.69
C GLU A 178 -27.17 -0.13 -15.67
N PRO A 179 -27.50 -0.90 -14.62
CA PRO A 179 -28.81 -1.45 -14.29
C PRO A 179 -29.75 -0.40 -13.68
N GLY A 180 -31.06 -0.54 -13.95
CA GLY A 180 -32.09 0.26 -13.32
C GLY A 180 -32.32 -0.14 -11.84
N PRO A 181 -32.86 0.75 -10.98
CA PRO A 181 -33.09 0.45 -9.59
C PRO A 181 -34.07 -0.73 -9.40
N THR A 182 -33.78 -1.60 -8.44
CA THR A 182 -34.67 -2.71 -8.08
C THR A 182 -35.84 -2.21 -7.21
N ALA A 183 -36.94 -2.97 -7.21
CA ALA A 183 -38.11 -2.65 -6.37
C ALA A 183 -37.73 -2.59 -4.87
N LEU A 184 -36.85 -3.49 -4.43
CA LEU A 184 -36.40 -3.56 -3.04
C LEU A 184 -35.59 -2.33 -2.63
N GLN A 185 -34.70 -1.83 -3.50
CA GLN A 185 -33.96 -0.59 -3.25
C GLN A 185 -34.92 0.60 -3.11
N GLY A 186 -35.94 0.68 -3.97
CA GLY A 186 -36.99 1.70 -3.87
C GLY A 186 -37.73 1.64 -2.53
N GLU A 187 -38.19 0.46 -2.13
CA GLU A 187 -38.85 0.25 -0.83
C GLU A 187 -37.97 0.65 0.36
N TYR A 188 -36.69 0.27 0.34
CA TYR A 188 -35.74 0.56 1.40
C TYR A 188 -35.45 2.07 1.54
N ILE A 189 -35.28 2.77 0.42
CA ILE A 189 -35.06 4.23 0.40
C ILE A 189 -36.32 4.96 0.88
N ASP A 190 -37.50 4.54 0.44
CA ASP A 190 -38.76 5.17 0.85
C ASP A 190 -39.09 4.90 2.33
N ALA A 191 -38.81 3.70 2.85
CA ALA A 191 -38.90 3.40 4.27
C ALA A 191 -37.96 4.31 5.10
N SER A 192 -36.75 4.53 4.61
CA SER A 192 -35.77 5.42 5.24
C SER A 192 -36.23 6.89 5.24
N ARG A 193 -36.82 7.37 4.14
CA ARG A 193 -37.42 8.72 4.04
C ARG A 193 -38.57 8.92 5.03
N LYS A 194 -39.48 7.95 5.13
CA LYS A 194 -40.61 7.98 6.08
C LYS A 194 -40.15 7.99 7.53
N ALA A 195 -39.09 7.24 7.85
CA ALA A 195 -38.51 7.24 9.19
C ALA A 195 -37.84 8.58 9.56
N ALA A 196 -37.20 9.25 8.59
CA ALA A 196 -36.59 10.57 8.81
C ALA A 196 -37.63 11.67 9.11
N THR A 197 -38.76 11.68 8.40
CA THR A 197 -39.86 12.63 8.64
C THR A 197 -40.54 12.44 9.99
N ASN A 198 -40.72 11.19 10.44
CA ASN A 198 -41.27 10.90 11.77
C ASN A 198 -40.34 11.34 12.93
N ARG A 199 -39.02 11.41 12.70
CA ARG A 199 -38.05 11.95 13.68
C ARG A 199 -38.12 13.47 13.82
N GLN A 200 -38.41 14.20 12.74
CA GLN A 200 -38.65 15.65 12.83
C GLN A 200 -39.94 15.98 13.60
N ARG A 201 -40.99 15.15 13.48
CA ARG A 201 -42.23 15.32 14.26
C ARG A 201 -42.05 15.08 15.76
N THR A 202 -41.12 14.20 16.16
CA THR A 202 -40.82 13.94 17.57
C THR A 202 -39.96 15.03 18.21
N LEU A 203 -39.16 15.78 17.43
CA LEU A 203 -38.42 16.97 17.89
C LEU A 203 -39.29 18.23 17.97
N VAL A 204 -40.35 18.36 17.17
CA VAL A 204 -41.32 19.47 17.26
C VAL A 204 -42.46 19.18 18.27
N GLY A 205 -42.70 17.91 18.60
CA GLY A 205 -43.72 17.49 19.57
C GLY A 205 -43.39 17.70 21.05
N VAL A 206 -42.16 18.13 21.39
CA VAL A 206 -41.76 18.44 22.78
C VAL A 206 -41.88 19.95 23.10
N GLY A 207 -42.18 20.79 22.09
CA GLY A 207 -42.42 22.23 22.26
C GLY A 207 -43.89 22.66 22.38
N ALA A 208 -44.84 21.72 22.25
CA ALA A 208 -46.29 22.02 22.21
C ALA A 208 -47.07 21.35 23.36
N LEU A 209 -46.44 21.20 24.53
CA LEU A 209 -47.06 20.68 25.77
C LEU A 209 -46.82 21.62 26.98
N LEU A 210 -46.73 22.94 26.73
CA LEU A 210 -46.57 23.96 27.77
C LEU A 210 -47.49 25.20 27.64
N LEU A 211 -48.61 25.10 26.90
CA LEU A 211 -49.64 26.15 26.86
C LEU A 211 -51.06 25.57 26.90
N ALA A 212 -51.36 24.80 27.94
CA ALA A 212 -52.74 24.39 28.24
C ALA A 212 -52.91 24.12 29.74
N ALA A 213 -52.74 25.15 30.57
CA ALA A 213 -53.25 25.17 31.95
C ALA A 213 -53.17 26.60 32.55
N MET A 214 -54.26 27.37 32.51
CA MET A 214 -54.86 28.06 33.68
C MET A 214 -55.86 29.18 33.30
N ALA A 215 -56.94 29.24 34.12
CA ALA A 215 -58.11 30.14 34.16
C ALA A 215 -59.23 29.83 33.13
N GLY A 216 -60.42 29.29 33.47
CA GLY A 216 -61.27 29.40 34.67
C GLY A 216 -62.44 30.36 34.37
N LEU A 217 -63.59 29.88 33.83
CA LEU A 217 -64.90 29.72 34.52
C LEU A 217 -65.35 30.97 35.31
N THR A 218 -66.51 31.62 35.16
CA THR A 218 -67.86 31.34 34.60
C THR A 218 -68.64 32.67 34.56
N GLY A 219 -69.66 32.81 33.69
CA GLY A 219 -70.52 34.01 33.67
C GLY A 219 -71.78 33.89 32.80
N PHE A 220 -72.62 32.93 33.16
CA PHE A 220 -74.10 32.91 33.04
C PHE A 220 -74.78 33.42 31.74
N SER A 221 -75.24 32.41 31.00
CA SER A 221 -76.37 32.39 30.06
C SER A 221 -77.55 33.30 30.39
N PHE A 222 -78.29 33.71 29.35
CA PHE A 222 -79.67 33.27 29.06
C PHE A 222 -80.49 34.40 28.41
N LEU A 223 -80.72 34.20 27.11
CA LEU A 223 -81.90 34.57 26.33
C LEU A 223 -82.40 36.03 26.29
N GLN A 224 -82.57 36.46 25.03
CA GLN A 224 -83.70 37.19 24.48
C GLN A 224 -84.66 37.85 25.47
N TYR A 225 -85.03 39.12 25.23
CA TYR A 225 -86.38 39.46 24.76
C TYR A 225 -86.53 40.98 24.60
N ARG A 226 -86.69 41.43 23.35
CA ARG A 226 -87.35 42.71 23.05
C ARG A 226 -88.75 42.68 23.67
N SER A 227 -89.24 43.78 24.22
CA SER A 227 -90.42 44.47 23.68
C SER A 227 -90.93 45.60 24.58
N ALA A 228 -91.29 46.69 23.89
CA ALA A 228 -92.48 47.50 24.08
C ALA A 228 -92.76 48.14 25.45
N GLN A 229 -92.63 49.47 25.44
CA GLN A 229 -93.47 50.36 26.23
C GLN A 229 -94.95 50.15 25.89
N GLY A 230 -95.83 50.36 26.87
CA GLY A 230 -97.26 50.35 26.62
C GLY A 230 -98.11 50.70 27.82
N ALA A 231 -98.15 52.01 28.12
CA ALA A 231 -99.34 52.76 28.53
C ALA A 231 -99.96 52.52 29.92
N LEU A 232 -100.37 53.62 30.54
CA LEU A 232 -101.77 53.99 30.85
C LEU A 232 -101.83 54.83 32.11
N ALA A 233 -102.47 55.99 32.01
CA ALA A 233 -103.59 56.30 32.88
C ALA A 233 -104.35 57.52 32.34
N ASP A 234 -105.50 57.19 31.77
CA ASP A 234 -106.57 58.07 31.31
C ASP A 234 -107.18 58.94 32.42
N SER A 235 -107.79 60.04 31.97
CA SER A 235 -109.05 60.67 32.42
C SER A 235 -109.18 61.01 33.92
N GLN A 236 -109.57 62.20 34.32
CA GLN A 236 -110.90 62.76 34.12
C GLN A 236 -110.89 64.26 34.42
N ALA A 237 -111.82 64.99 33.78
CA ALA A 237 -112.48 66.22 34.24
C ALA A 237 -112.56 67.25 33.09
N ALA A 238 -113.20 66.83 32.00
CA ALA A 238 -114.03 67.77 31.26
C ALA A 238 -115.16 68.18 32.20
N GLN A 239 -115.22 69.45 32.61
CA GLN A 239 -116.45 70.27 32.55
C GLN A 239 -116.37 71.70 33.12
N GLU A 240 -115.18 72.24 33.42
CA GLU A 240 -115.03 73.69 33.71
C GLU A 240 -114.13 74.38 32.66
N ARG A 241 -114.34 74.10 31.37
CA ARG A 241 -115.14 74.95 30.45
C ARG A 241 -114.69 76.42 30.37
N GLU A 242 -113.99 76.65 29.27
CA GLU A 242 -114.28 77.68 28.26
C GLU A 242 -114.08 79.16 28.61
N ALA A 243 -113.82 79.54 29.86
CA ALA A 243 -113.49 80.93 30.21
C ALA A 243 -111.97 81.23 30.22
N GLU A 244 -111.11 80.27 30.60
CA GLU A 244 -109.64 80.44 30.61
C GLU A 244 -108.97 80.27 29.23
N GLN A 245 -109.65 79.63 28.28
CA GLN A 245 -109.03 79.28 26.98
C GLN A 245 -108.70 80.48 26.08
N ARG A 246 -109.27 81.66 26.33
CA ARG A 246 -108.97 82.84 25.50
C ARG A 246 -107.67 83.55 25.88
N GLN A 247 -107.23 83.48 27.14
CA GLN A 247 -105.96 84.09 27.57
C GLN A 247 -104.76 83.16 27.35
N LEU A 248 -104.95 81.85 27.50
CA LEU A 248 -103.89 80.86 27.24
C LEU A 248 -103.52 80.72 25.74
N ALA A 249 -104.39 81.16 24.84
CA ALA A 249 -104.16 81.09 23.40
C ALA A 249 -103.13 82.10 22.89
N GLU A 250 -103.02 83.27 23.53
CA GLU A 250 -102.07 84.32 23.12
C GLU A 250 -100.63 84.01 23.59
N GLU A 251 -100.43 83.56 24.83
CA GLU A 251 -99.09 83.14 25.31
C GLU A 251 -98.54 81.90 24.56
N ARG A 252 -99.42 80.95 24.19
CA ARG A 252 -99.02 79.79 23.38
C ARG A 252 -98.57 80.17 21.97
N ALA A 253 -99.13 81.23 21.39
CA ALA A 253 -98.75 81.68 20.06
C ALA A 253 -97.34 82.29 20.06
N GLU A 254 -96.95 82.99 21.13
CA GLU A 254 -95.60 83.58 21.26
C GLU A 254 -94.53 82.52 21.53
N GLN A 255 -94.79 81.56 22.43
CA GLN A 255 -93.87 80.44 22.67
C GLN A 255 -93.71 79.53 21.44
N ALA A 256 -94.77 79.32 20.65
CA ALA A 256 -94.70 78.56 19.42
C ALA A 256 -93.76 79.20 18.38
N ARG A 257 -93.70 80.55 18.34
CA ARG A 257 -92.85 81.26 17.38
C ARG A 257 -91.36 81.14 17.73
N LEU A 258 -91.01 81.29 19.01
CA LEU A 258 -89.63 81.10 19.48
C LEU A 258 -89.17 79.64 19.36
N ALA A 259 -90.06 78.68 19.62
CA ALA A 259 -89.78 77.26 19.42
C ALA A 259 -89.55 76.91 17.94
N GLN A 260 -90.28 77.55 17.03
CA GLN A 260 -90.10 77.37 15.59
C GLN A 260 -88.74 77.92 15.12
N GLU A 261 -88.34 79.10 15.59
CA GLU A 261 -87.05 79.70 15.23
C GLU A 261 -85.86 78.88 15.77
N GLN A 262 -85.97 78.33 16.99
CA GLN A 262 -84.97 77.40 17.54
C GLN A 262 -84.95 76.05 16.82
N ALA A 263 -86.10 75.55 16.37
CA ALA A 263 -86.17 74.32 15.59
C ALA A 263 -85.52 74.49 14.21
N GLU A 264 -85.73 75.63 13.56
CA GLU A 264 -85.09 75.95 12.27
C GLU A 264 -83.57 76.13 12.44
N ALA A 265 -83.10 76.79 13.49
CA ALA A 265 -81.67 76.91 13.80
C ALA A 265 -81.03 75.55 14.15
N ALA A 266 -81.72 74.69 14.89
CA ALA A 266 -81.24 73.34 15.21
C ALA A 266 -81.16 72.45 13.96
N GLN A 267 -82.14 72.54 13.06
CA GLN A 267 -82.13 71.84 11.77
C GLN A 267 -81.00 72.32 10.87
N ALA A 268 -80.73 73.63 10.83
CA ALA A 268 -79.61 74.19 10.07
C ALA A 268 -78.25 73.71 10.60
N ALA A 269 -78.06 73.70 11.92
CA ALA A 269 -76.83 73.20 12.55
C ALA A 269 -76.62 71.69 12.32
N GLU A 270 -77.70 70.89 12.39
CA GLU A 270 -77.63 69.46 12.10
C GLU A 270 -77.30 69.20 10.61
N ALA A 271 -77.84 70.00 9.70
CA ALA A 271 -77.53 69.90 8.27
C ALA A 271 -76.06 70.23 7.99
N GLU A 272 -75.50 71.26 8.62
CA GLU A 272 -74.09 71.63 8.47
C GLU A 272 -73.16 70.55 9.04
N GLN A 273 -73.49 69.98 10.21
CA GLN A 273 -72.75 68.84 10.76
C GLN A 273 -72.81 67.60 9.87
N ARG A 274 -73.97 67.31 9.27
CA ARG A 274 -74.11 66.20 8.31
C ARG A 274 -73.25 66.43 7.06
N GLN A 275 -73.19 67.66 6.56
CA GLN A 275 -72.37 67.99 5.39
C GLN A 275 -70.87 67.90 5.72
N GLN A 276 -70.43 68.41 6.87
CA GLN A 276 -69.04 68.26 7.30
C GLN A 276 -68.65 66.79 7.53
N ALA A 277 -69.57 65.97 8.04
CA ALA A 277 -69.35 64.53 8.20
C ALA A 277 -69.24 63.81 6.84
N GLN A 278 -70.03 64.22 5.84
CA GLN A 278 -69.95 63.68 4.48
C GLN A 278 -68.64 64.06 3.79
N ASP A 279 -68.24 65.34 3.85
CA ASP A 279 -66.97 65.81 3.28
C ASP A 279 -65.75 65.14 3.95
N ALA A 280 -65.83 64.88 5.25
CA ALA A 280 -64.79 64.16 6.00
C ALA A 280 -64.71 62.68 5.57
N LEU A 281 -65.84 62.02 5.32
CA LEU A 281 -65.90 60.65 4.81
C LEU A 281 -65.30 60.57 3.40
N GLU A 282 -65.68 61.46 2.49
CA GLU A 282 -65.14 61.47 1.12
C GLU A 282 -63.62 61.70 1.07
N ARG A 283 -63.08 62.58 1.94
CA ARG A 283 -61.62 62.77 2.06
C ARG A 283 -60.91 61.54 2.61
N ALA A 284 -61.53 60.83 3.55
CA ALA A 284 -60.99 59.59 4.09
C ALA A 284 -60.95 58.48 3.02
N GLU A 285 -62.03 58.29 2.27
CA GLU A 285 -62.12 57.31 1.17
C GLU A 285 -61.14 57.63 0.03
N ALA A 286 -60.98 58.90 -0.32
CA ALA A 286 -59.97 59.34 -1.29
C ALA A 286 -58.55 59.04 -0.81
N GLY A 287 -58.25 59.30 0.47
CA GLY A 287 -56.97 58.99 1.10
C GLY A 287 -56.66 57.49 1.14
N GLU A 288 -57.64 56.65 1.45
CA GLU A 288 -57.51 55.19 1.41
C GLU A 288 -57.20 54.68 -0.01
N THR A 289 -57.88 55.25 -1.02
CA THR A 289 -57.67 54.87 -2.43
C THR A 289 -56.26 55.22 -2.92
N GLU A 290 -55.74 56.38 -2.54
CA GLU A 290 -54.38 56.80 -2.90
C GLU A 290 -53.31 55.98 -2.18
N ALA A 291 -53.52 55.69 -0.89
CA ALA A 291 -52.67 54.78 -0.12
C ALA A 291 -52.63 53.36 -0.72
N GLN A 292 -53.76 52.84 -1.19
CA GLN A 292 -53.83 51.54 -1.87
C GLN A 292 -53.03 51.53 -3.19
N LYS A 293 -53.15 52.57 -4.01
CA LYS A 293 -52.38 52.70 -5.26
C LYS A 293 -50.87 52.76 -4.99
N GLN A 294 -50.45 53.52 -3.98
CA GLN A 294 -49.03 53.58 -3.60
C GLN A 294 -48.52 52.25 -3.06
N ALA A 295 -49.33 51.53 -2.26
CA ALA A 295 -49.00 50.20 -1.78
C ALA A 295 -48.84 49.19 -2.93
N GLU A 296 -49.70 49.25 -3.95
CA GLU A 296 -49.61 48.38 -5.13
C GLU A 296 -48.34 48.66 -5.96
N ILE A 297 -47.99 49.93 -6.16
CA ILE A 297 -46.74 50.32 -6.84
C ILE A 297 -45.52 49.81 -6.07
N ALA A 298 -45.50 49.98 -4.74
CA ALA A 298 -44.41 49.51 -3.89
C ALA A 298 -44.28 47.98 -3.93
N GLN A 299 -45.40 47.25 -3.92
CA GLN A 299 -45.41 45.79 -4.09
C GLN A 299 -44.86 45.38 -5.46
N ARG A 300 -45.21 46.11 -6.53
CA ARG A 300 -44.73 45.84 -7.89
C ARG A 300 -43.22 46.09 -8.02
N GLN A 301 -42.70 47.16 -7.44
CA GLN A 301 -41.26 47.44 -7.39
C GLN A 301 -40.50 46.36 -6.62
N THR A 302 -41.06 45.91 -5.48
CA THR A 302 -40.47 44.83 -4.68
C THR A 302 -40.39 43.51 -5.47
N ARG A 303 -41.45 43.16 -6.21
CA ARG A 303 -41.46 41.96 -7.08
C ARG A 303 -40.40 42.04 -8.19
N VAL A 304 -40.23 43.19 -8.84
CA VAL A 304 -39.21 43.38 -9.88
C VAL A 304 -37.80 43.27 -9.28
N ALA A 305 -37.56 43.90 -8.13
CA ALA A 305 -36.28 43.79 -7.41
C ALA A 305 -35.97 42.34 -6.99
N GLN A 306 -36.98 41.59 -6.52
CA GLN A 306 -36.85 40.16 -6.21
C GLN A 306 -36.50 39.33 -7.45
N GLN A 307 -37.17 39.57 -8.59
CA GLN A 307 -36.83 38.87 -9.84
C GLN A 307 -35.42 39.20 -10.33
N GLN A 308 -34.97 40.44 -10.22
CA GLN A 308 -33.60 40.82 -10.57
C GLN A 308 -32.56 40.15 -9.67
N ARG A 309 -32.82 40.06 -8.36
CA ARG A 309 -31.95 39.32 -7.42
C ARG A 309 -31.88 37.84 -7.77
N GLN A 310 -33.01 37.19 -8.05
CA GLN A 310 -33.03 35.78 -8.45
C GLN A 310 -32.24 35.53 -9.75
N ARG A 311 -32.33 36.43 -10.74
CA ARG A 311 -31.56 36.32 -11.98
C ARG A 311 -30.06 36.51 -11.74
N ALA A 312 -29.67 37.47 -10.90
CA ALA A 312 -28.28 37.68 -10.52
C ALA A 312 -27.72 36.46 -9.76
N GLU A 313 -28.48 35.90 -8.81
CA GLU A 313 -28.13 34.67 -8.11
C GLU A 313 -27.93 33.50 -9.08
N GLN A 314 -28.85 33.29 -10.03
CA GLN A 314 -28.70 32.26 -11.07
C GLN A 314 -27.43 32.46 -11.91
N GLN A 315 -27.12 33.71 -12.31
CA GLN A 315 -25.90 34.00 -13.06
C GLN A 315 -24.63 33.71 -12.24
N THR A 316 -24.63 34.02 -10.94
CA THR A 316 -23.49 33.71 -10.07
C THR A 316 -23.28 32.20 -9.91
N VAL A 317 -24.36 31.41 -9.81
CA VAL A 317 -24.28 29.95 -9.74
C VAL A 317 -23.71 29.38 -11.04
N VAL A 318 -24.15 29.86 -12.20
CA VAL A 318 -23.63 29.42 -13.50
C VAL A 318 -22.15 29.79 -13.66
N ALA A 319 -21.75 31.00 -13.26
CA ALA A 319 -20.35 31.42 -13.28
C ALA A 319 -19.49 30.54 -12.38
N GLN A 320 -19.94 30.25 -11.14
CA GLN A 320 -19.24 29.34 -10.23
C GLN A 320 -19.14 27.91 -10.79
N GLN A 321 -20.18 27.41 -11.46
CA GLN A 321 -20.14 26.11 -12.13
C GLN A 321 -19.13 26.08 -13.27
N GLN A 322 -19.02 27.17 -14.06
CA GLN A 322 -18.01 27.28 -15.12
C GLN A 322 -16.60 27.31 -14.54
N THR A 323 -16.35 28.06 -13.46
CA THR A 323 -15.06 28.06 -12.76
C THR A 323 -14.69 26.66 -12.27
N ARG A 324 -15.62 25.96 -11.60
CA ARG A 324 -15.38 24.57 -11.13
C ARG A 324 -15.09 23.59 -12.27
N ARG A 325 -15.75 23.77 -13.43
CA ARG A 325 -15.47 22.97 -14.63
C ARG A 325 -14.07 23.24 -15.17
N ALA A 326 -13.67 24.51 -15.23
CA ALA A 326 -12.33 24.90 -15.66
C ALA A 326 -11.25 24.37 -14.70
N GLU A 327 -11.45 24.50 -13.39
CA GLU A 327 -10.57 23.94 -12.35
C GLU A 327 -10.44 22.41 -12.49
N LYS A 328 -11.56 21.71 -12.68
CA LYS A 328 -11.56 20.27 -12.92
C LYS A 328 -10.78 19.90 -14.19
N GLN A 329 -10.92 20.67 -15.28
CA GLN A 329 -10.15 20.45 -16.50
C GLN A 329 -8.66 20.70 -16.30
N THR A 330 -8.28 21.74 -15.55
CA THR A 330 -6.86 22.00 -15.24
C THR A 330 -6.25 20.88 -14.38
N LEU A 331 -7.00 20.34 -13.42
CA LEU A 331 -6.55 19.22 -12.61
C LEU A 331 -6.36 17.95 -13.45
N LEU A 332 -7.28 17.65 -14.35
CA LEU A 332 -7.16 16.52 -15.27
C LEU A 332 -5.96 16.67 -16.21
N ALA A 333 -5.71 17.87 -16.73
CA ALA A 333 -4.54 18.16 -17.55
C ALA A 333 -3.23 17.97 -16.77
N GLN A 334 -3.15 18.46 -15.52
CA GLN A 334 -2.00 18.24 -14.64
C GLN A 334 -1.76 16.75 -14.36
N GLN A 335 -2.82 15.98 -14.10
CA GLN A 335 -2.72 14.54 -13.89
C GLN A 335 -2.22 13.82 -15.15
N GLN A 336 -2.69 14.21 -16.34
CA GLN A 336 -2.19 13.66 -17.61
C GLN A 336 -0.72 13.99 -17.85
N THR A 337 -0.29 15.22 -17.55
CA THR A 337 1.13 15.60 -17.66
C THR A 337 2.00 14.77 -16.71
N GLN A 338 1.56 14.54 -15.47
CA GLN A 338 2.29 13.69 -14.52
C GLN A 338 2.39 12.23 -15.00
N ILE A 339 1.33 11.69 -15.58
CA ILE A 339 1.35 10.34 -16.17
C ILE A 339 2.33 10.28 -17.34
N ALA A 340 2.29 11.25 -18.25
CA ALA A 340 3.20 11.30 -19.40
C ALA A 340 4.67 11.45 -18.98
N GLU A 341 4.95 12.26 -17.95
CA GLU A 341 6.29 12.39 -17.36
C GLU A 341 6.77 11.09 -16.72
N GLN A 342 5.90 10.38 -15.99
CA GLN A 342 6.21 9.08 -15.41
C GLN A 342 6.47 8.02 -16.47
N GLU A 343 5.67 7.99 -17.54
CA GLU A 343 5.86 7.08 -18.68
C GLU A 343 7.17 7.36 -19.42
N LYS A 344 7.48 8.64 -19.68
CA LYS A 344 8.74 9.06 -20.29
C LYS A 344 9.93 8.64 -19.43
N ALA A 345 9.91 8.96 -18.13
CA ALA A 345 10.96 8.58 -17.20
C ALA A 345 11.10 7.05 -17.11
N GLY A 346 9.97 6.31 -17.14
CA GLY A 346 9.96 4.85 -17.18
C GLY A 346 10.58 4.27 -18.46
N SER A 347 10.34 4.89 -19.61
CA SER A 347 10.94 4.51 -20.90
C SER A 347 12.45 4.77 -20.93
N GLU A 348 12.88 5.95 -20.51
CA GLU A 348 14.30 6.32 -20.39
C GLU A 348 15.04 5.37 -19.45
N ARG A 349 14.45 5.05 -18.29
CA ARG A 349 14.99 4.08 -17.33
C ARG A 349 15.14 2.69 -17.94
N LYS A 350 14.14 2.21 -18.69
CA LYS A 350 14.21 0.89 -19.36
C LYS A 350 15.30 0.86 -20.43
N SER A 351 15.41 1.91 -21.23
CA SER A 351 16.42 2.03 -22.29
C SER A 351 17.85 2.12 -21.72
N ALA A 352 18.06 2.92 -20.67
CA ALA A 352 19.35 3.04 -20.00
C ALA A 352 19.81 1.70 -19.38
N ASN A 353 18.89 1.00 -18.70
CA ASN A 353 19.16 -0.32 -18.12
C ASN A 353 19.50 -1.38 -19.19
N SER A 354 18.77 -1.43 -20.31
CA SER A 354 19.04 -2.41 -21.36
C SER A 354 20.35 -2.13 -22.09
N ALA A 355 20.68 -0.86 -22.35
CA ALA A 355 21.94 -0.45 -22.95
C ALA A 355 23.14 -0.79 -22.06
N THR A 356 23.07 -0.46 -20.76
CA THR A 356 24.13 -0.75 -19.80
C THR A 356 24.39 -2.26 -19.66
N LEU A 357 23.32 -3.05 -19.62
CA LEU A 357 23.43 -4.51 -19.56
C LEU A 357 24.07 -5.07 -20.84
N ALA A 358 23.67 -4.58 -22.02
CA ALA A 358 24.26 -5.03 -23.28
C ALA A 358 25.76 -4.75 -23.35
N GLN A 359 26.20 -3.55 -22.94
CA GLN A 359 27.62 -3.20 -22.89
C GLN A 359 28.40 -4.06 -21.90
N SER A 360 27.80 -4.37 -20.74
CA SER A 360 28.41 -5.26 -19.74
C SER A 360 28.60 -6.67 -20.27
N LEU A 361 27.62 -7.20 -21.02
CA LEU A 361 27.73 -8.52 -21.66
C LEU A 361 28.78 -8.55 -22.77
N ILE A 362 28.93 -7.45 -23.54
CA ILE A 362 30.01 -7.32 -24.53
C ILE A 362 31.36 -7.39 -23.83
N ALA A 363 31.56 -6.65 -22.75
CA ALA A 363 32.81 -6.69 -21.98
C ALA A 363 33.13 -8.13 -21.51
N LYS A 364 32.13 -8.85 -20.97
CA LYS A 364 32.28 -10.25 -20.59
C LYS A 364 32.68 -11.15 -21.78
N SER A 365 32.03 -11.00 -22.92
CA SER A 365 32.35 -11.79 -24.11
C SER A 365 33.78 -11.58 -24.63
N LEU A 366 34.33 -10.37 -24.46
CA LEU A 366 35.72 -10.06 -24.80
C LEU A 366 36.69 -10.78 -23.85
N PHE A 367 36.36 -10.85 -22.55
CA PHE A 367 37.12 -11.65 -21.58
C PHE A 367 37.10 -13.14 -21.89
N ASP A 368 35.93 -13.70 -22.21
CA ASP A 368 35.79 -15.11 -22.60
C ASP A 368 36.60 -15.43 -23.87
N SER A 369 36.80 -14.43 -24.73
CA SER A 369 37.62 -14.51 -25.95
C SER A 369 39.12 -14.27 -25.69
N ASN A 370 39.55 -14.21 -24.43
CA ASN A 370 40.92 -13.96 -23.97
C ASN A 370 41.49 -12.57 -24.36
N LEU A 371 40.62 -11.60 -24.66
CA LEU A 371 40.97 -10.20 -24.95
C LEU A 371 40.91 -9.36 -23.66
N GLN A 372 41.80 -9.67 -22.71
CA GLN A 372 41.70 -9.17 -21.33
C GLN A 372 41.79 -7.64 -21.22
N ILE A 373 42.65 -6.99 -22.01
CA ILE A 373 42.80 -5.52 -21.98
C ILE A 373 41.57 -4.83 -22.60
N GLU A 374 41.09 -5.32 -23.74
CA GLU A 374 39.92 -4.77 -24.44
C GLU A 374 38.64 -4.96 -23.62
N GLY A 375 38.47 -6.14 -23.02
CA GLY A 375 37.39 -6.41 -22.08
C GLY A 375 37.44 -5.48 -20.87
N LEU A 376 38.63 -5.25 -20.30
CA LEU A 376 38.80 -4.35 -19.15
C LEU A 376 38.44 -2.91 -19.53
N LEU A 377 38.97 -2.39 -20.63
CA LEU A 377 38.64 -1.05 -21.13
C LEU A 377 37.14 -0.88 -21.35
N LYS A 378 36.47 -1.86 -21.97
CA LYS A 378 35.02 -1.82 -22.20
C LYS A 378 34.22 -1.84 -20.89
N SER A 379 34.64 -2.66 -19.93
CA SER A 379 33.98 -2.74 -18.62
C SER A 379 34.10 -1.42 -17.84
N MET A 380 35.25 -0.73 -17.95
CA MET A 380 35.48 0.56 -17.31
C MET A 380 34.67 1.69 -17.96
N GLU A 381 34.63 1.74 -19.28
CA GLU A 381 33.78 2.69 -20.03
C GLU A 381 32.31 2.55 -19.63
N THR A 382 31.84 1.30 -19.55
CA THR A 382 30.46 0.97 -19.13
C THR A 382 30.19 1.43 -17.68
N ALA A 383 31.16 1.21 -16.78
CA ALA A 383 31.04 1.63 -15.39
C ALA A 383 30.98 3.16 -15.23
N GLN A 384 31.78 3.92 -15.97
CA GLN A 384 31.74 5.39 -15.97
C GLN A 384 30.42 5.93 -16.54
N SER A 385 29.94 5.36 -17.65
CA SER A 385 28.64 5.69 -18.23
C SER A 385 27.51 5.42 -17.22
N MET A 386 27.56 4.29 -16.52
CA MET A 386 26.61 3.94 -15.49
C MET A 386 26.63 4.91 -14.30
N GLN A 387 27.81 5.37 -13.87
CA GLN A 387 27.94 6.39 -12.81
C GLN A 387 27.31 7.72 -13.22
N ALA A 388 27.54 8.17 -14.46
CA ALA A 388 26.94 9.40 -14.99
C ALA A 388 25.41 9.33 -15.03
N GLN A 389 24.84 8.15 -15.31
CA GLN A 389 23.40 7.93 -15.38
C GLN A 389 22.74 7.70 -14.01
N GLY A 390 23.53 7.31 -12.99
CA GLY A 390 23.15 7.24 -11.59
C GLY A 390 21.75 6.65 -11.36
N LYS A 391 20.79 7.51 -10.98
CA LYS A 391 19.41 7.14 -10.60
C LYS A 391 18.61 6.39 -11.66
N LEU A 392 19.01 6.43 -12.93
CA LEU A 392 18.33 5.73 -14.03
C LEU A 392 18.60 4.22 -14.03
N ILE A 393 19.69 3.76 -13.40
CA ILE A 393 20.06 2.34 -13.44
C ILE A 393 19.56 1.61 -12.18
N ASP A 394 18.89 0.48 -12.40
CA ASP A 394 18.35 -0.41 -11.37
C ASP A 394 19.46 -1.07 -10.54
N GLY A 395 19.22 -1.28 -9.24
CA GLY A 395 20.20 -1.91 -8.32
C GLY A 395 20.75 -3.25 -8.83
N ASP A 396 19.88 -4.18 -9.25
CA ASP A 396 20.28 -5.47 -9.82
C ASP A 396 21.25 -5.32 -11.00
N LYS A 397 21.01 -4.32 -11.86
CA LYS A 397 21.76 -4.12 -13.11
C LYS A 397 23.11 -3.50 -12.78
N ARG A 398 23.15 -2.57 -11.80
CA ARG A 398 24.40 -2.07 -11.24
C ARG A 398 25.24 -3.19 -10.65
N MET A 399 24.64 -4.09 -9.88
CA MET A 399 25.33 -5.24 -9.29
C MET A 399 25.92 -6.15 -10.37
N GLN A 400 25.16 -6.44 -11.43
CA GLN A 400 25.65 -7.22 -12.57
C GLN A 400 26.83 -6.56 -13.29
N THR A 401 26.71 -5.27 -13.63
CA THR A 401 27.79 -4.51 -14.28
C THR A 401 29.01 -4.42 -13.37
N ALA A 402 28.82 -4.16 -12.07
CA ALA A 402 29.88 -4.14 -11.09
C ALA A 402 30.59 -5.50 -10.97
N ALA A 403 29.84 -6.60 -11.05
CA ALA A 403 30.40 -7.93 -10.96
C ALA A 403 31.23 -8.31 -12.20
N VAL A 404 30.80 -7.90 -13.40
CA VAL A 404 31.63 -8.07 -14.62
C VAL A 404 32.92 -7.28 -14.52
N LEU A 405 32.87 -6.02 -14.04
CA LEU A 405 34.07 -5.22 -13.81
C LEU A 405 34.94 -5.81 -12.69
N GLN A 406 34.34 -6.36 -11.63
CA GLN A 406 35.06 -7.03 -10.55
C GLN A 406 35.80 -8.26 -11.09
N GLU A 407 35.13 -9.09 -11.88
CA GLU A 407 35.74 -10.24 -12.54
C GLU A 407 36.92 -9.79 -13.42
N ALA A 408 36.73 -8.75 -14.23
CA ALA A 408 37.78 -8.15 -15.05
C ALA A 408 39.00 -7.66 -14.24
N VAL A 409 38.73 -6.92 -13.15
CA VAL A 409 39.74 -6.26 -12.31
C VAL A 409 40.36 -7.18 -11.27
N TYR A 410 39.87 -8.40 -11.05
CA TYR A 410 40.49 -9.33 -10.10
C TYR A 410 40.98 -10.63 -10.74
N SER A 411 40.53 -10.96 -11.95
CA SER A 411 41.02 -12.14 -12.68
C SER A 411 42.45 -12.00 -13.18
N ILE A 412 42.97 -10.77 -13.39
CA ILE A 412 44.35 -10.59 -13.89
C ILE A 412 45.38 -10.67 -12.74
N ARG A 413 44.99 -10.36 -11.49
CA ARG A 413 45.78 -10.47 -10.26
C ARG A 413 44.86 -10.60 -9.05
N GLU A 414 44.90 -11.77 -8.41
CA GLU A 414 44.15 -12.03 -7.19
C GLU A 414 44.73 -11.23 -6.01
N LYS A 415 43.99 -10.26 -5.49
CA LYS A 415 44.38 -9.42 -4.33
C LYS A 415 43.47 -9.54 -3.11
N ASN A 416 42.40 -10.32 -3.20
CA ASN A 416 41.32 -10.31 -2.20
C ASN A 416 41.25 -11.58 -1.35
N ARG A 417 42.36 -12.33 -1.24
CA ARG A 417 42.40 -13.61 -0.54
C ARG A 417 43.03 -13.43 0.85
N LEU A 418 42.26 -13.75 1.89
CA LEU A 418 42.71 -13.76 3.28
C LEU A 418 43.25 -15.15 3.59
N GLU A 419 44.57 -15.29 3.57
CA GLU A 419 45.26 -16.53 3.89
C GLU A 419 45.93 -16.41 5.26
N GLY A 420 45.74 -17.42 6.11
CA GLY A 420 46.37 -17.48 7.43
C GLY A 420 45.80 -18.55 8.35
N HIS A 421 44.60 -19.08 8.05
CA HIS A 421 44.09 -20.26 8.72
C HIS A 421 44.81 -21.53 8.27
N SER A 422 45.11 -22.43 9.20
CA SER A 422 45.67 -23.75 8.88
C SER A 422 44.59 -24.78 8.54
N GLY A 423 43.34 -24.47 8.87
CA GLY A 423 42.17 -25.31 8.64
C GLY A 423 41.17 -24.69 7.66
N ARG A 424 40.06 -25.40 7.46
CA ARG A 424 38.91 -24.95 6.65
C ARG A 424 38.30 -23.73 7.32
N VAL A 425 37.86 -22.74 6.54
CA VAL A 425 37.12 -21.60 7.10
C VAL A 425 35.64 -21.90 7.01
N LEU A 426 34.96 -21.91 8.15
CA LEU A 426 33.57 -22.35 8.25
C LEU A 426 32.58 -21.19 8.31
N SER A 427 32.99 -20.03 8.82
CA SER A 427 32.12 -18.88 8.96
C SER A 427 32.89 -17.58 8.79
N VAL A 428 32.22 -16.60 8.21
CA VAL A 428 32.72 -15.24 8.06
C VAL A 428 31.65 -14.24 8.49
N ALA A 429 32.05 -13.16 9.16
CA ALA A 429 31.16 -12.08 9.56
C ALA A 429 31.86 -10.72 9.43
N PHE A 430 31.12 -9.70 9.03
CA PHE A 430 31.59 -8.33 9.06
C PHE A 430 31.23 -7.67 10.39
N ALA A 431 32.13 -6.83 10.89
CA ALA A 431 31.80 -5.90 11.95
C ALA A 431 30.79 -4.84 11.44
N PRO A 432 29.97 -4.23 12.32
CA PRO A 432 29.04 -3.17 11.93
C PRO A 432 29.72 -1.94 11.32
N ASP A 433 31.00 -1.69 11.63
CA ASP A 433 31.83 -0.66 11.01
C ASP A 433 32.20 -0.97 9.54
N GLY A 434 31.99 -2.22 9.11
CA GLY A 434 32.32 -2.73 7.80
C GLY A 434 33.80 -2.88 7.51
N ASN A 435 34.71 -2.42 8.38
CA ASN A 435 36.15 -2.40 8.15
C ASN A 435 36.86 -3.64 8.68
N THR A 436 36.28 -4.30 9.68
CA THR A 436 36.82 -5.55 10.22
C THR A 436 36.00 -6.75 9.81
N ILE A 437 36.71 -7.84 9.50
CA ILE A 437 36.16 -9.12 9.12
C ILE A 437 36.60 -10.13 10.18
N ALA A 438 35.71 -10.98 10.64
CA ALA A 438 36.05 -12.13 11.47
C ALA A 438 35.85 -13.41 10.67
N SER A 439 36.79 -14.35 10.79
CA SER A 439 36.69 -15.68 10.22
C SER A 439 36.87 -16.74 11.31
N ALA A 440 36.01 -17.75 11.30
CA ALA A 440 36.09 -18.92 12.18
C ALA A 440 36.57 -20.14 11.40
N SER A 441 37.48 -20.91 12.00
CA SER A 441 38.10 -22.05 11.32
C SER A 441 38.09 -23.34 12.14
N ASP A 442 38.22 -24.44 11.41
CA ASP A 442 38.50 -25.78 11.93
C ASP A 442 39.82 -25.88 12.71
N ASP A 443 40.73 -24.90 12.59
CA ASP A 443 41.97 -24.85 13.37
C ASP A 443 41.77 -24.46 14.85
N GLY A 444 40.54 -24.13 15.26
CA GLY A 444 40.21 -23.77 16.63
C GLY A 444 40.37 -22.27 16.94
N SER A 445 40.75 -21.46 15.95
CA SER A 445 40.92 -20.02 16.09
C SER A 445 39.82 -19.23 15.39
N VAL A 446 39.64 -18.00 15.85
CA VAL A 446 38.96 -16.94 15.10
C VAL A 446 39.99 -15.88 14.76
N LYS A 447 40.08 -15.47 13.48
CA LYS A 447 40.98 -14.40 13.06
C LYS A 447 40.19 -13.16 12.69
N LEU A 448 40.73 -12.00 13.08
CA LEU A 448 40.22 -10.69 12.72
C LEU A 448 41.12 -10.09 11.64
N TRP A 449 40.51 -9.53 10.60
CA TRP A 449 41.18 -8.98 9.43
C TRP A 449 40.70 -7.57 9.15
N ASP A 450 41.53 -6.77 8.50
CA ASP A 450 41.07 -5.56 7.82
C ASP A 450 40.64 -5.84 6.36
N ARG A 451 40.08 -4.83 5.70
CA ARG A 451 39.69 -4.91 4.28
C ARG A 451 40.85 -5.09 3.30
N SER A 452 42.08 -4.77 3.70
CA SER A 452 43.28 -5.00 2.88
C SER A 452 43.75 -6.46 2.96
N GLY A 453 43.21 -7.20 3.92
CA GLY A 453 43.50 -8.59 4.19
C GLY A 453 44.64 -8.82 5.17
N ARG A 454 45.04 -7.78 5.90
CA ARG A 454 45.98 -7.90 7.00
C ARG A 454 45.28 -8.50 8.22
N GLU A 455 45.93 -9.50 8.82
CA GLU A 455 45.52 -10.03 10.11
C GLU A 455 45.75 -8.99 11.22
N LEU A 456 44.69 -8.65 11.95
CA LEU A 456 44.68 -7.73 13.08
C LEU A 456 44.89 -8.45 14.40
N GLN A 457 44.22 -9.60 14.59
CA GLN A 457 44.26 -10.36 15.83
C GLN A 457 43.83 -11.81 15.61
N THR A 458 44.39 -12.74 16.39
CA THR A 458 43.92 -14.12 16.51
C THR A 458 43.32 -14.35 17.91
N LEU A 459 42.11 -14.91 17.95
CA LEU A 459 41.40 -15.32 19.17
C LEU A 459 41.61 -16.83 19.33
N GLU A 460 42.35 -17.22 20.37
CA GLU A 460 42.62 -18.62 20.71
C GLU A 460 42.02 -18.93 22.09
N GLY A 461 41.39 -20.09 22.23
CA GLY A 461 40.82 -20.54 23.50
C GLY A 461 39.74 -21.60 23.39
N HIS A 462 39.21 -21.87 22.19
CA HIS A 462 38.38 -23.05 21.97
C HIS A 462 39.23 -24.32 21.92
N SER A 463 38.73 -25.41 22.52
CA SER A 463 39.40 -26.72 22.52
C SER A 463 39.02 -27.59 21.31
N GLY A 464 38.17 -27.07 20.42
CA GLY A 464 37.67 -27.73 19.24
C GLY A 464 37.50 -26.77 18.07
N ARG A 465 36.96 -27.30 16.96
CA ARG A 465 36.72 -26.54 15.72
C ARG A 465 35.70 -25.44 15.94
N VAL A 466 36.01 -24.22 15.52
CA VAL A 466 35.09 -23.08 15.58
C VAL A 466 34.14 -23.12 14.38
N ARG A 467 32.83 -23.14 14.63
CA ARG A 467 31.79 -23.32 13.61
C ARG A 467 31.24 -22.01 13.08
N SER A 468 31.02 -21.05 13.96
CA SER A 468 30.39 -19.76 13.61
C SER A 468 31.01 -18.63 14.40
N VAL A 469 31.01 -17.45 13.78
CA VAL A 469 31.38 -16.18 14.41
C VAL A 469 30.34 -15.12 14.10
N ALA A 470 30.03 -14.27 15.08
CA ALA A 470 29.14 -13.13 14.91
C ALA A 470 29.66 -11.91 15.66
N PHE A 471 29.42 -10.72 15.12
CA PHE A 471 29.65 -9.47 15.82
C PHE A 471 28.38 -8.98 16.49
N ALA A 472 28.53 -8.41 17.68
CA ALA A 472 27.48 -7.59 18.26
C ALA A 472 27.39 -6.24 17.54
N LEU A 473 26.23 -5.59 17.63
CA LEU A 473 26.02 -4.25 17.05
C LEU A 473 26.90 -3.15 17.64
N ASP A 474 27.46 -3.35 18.84
CA ASP A 474 28.46 -2.45 19.40
C ASP A 474 29.79 -2.48 18.64
N GLY A 475 29.98 -3.49 17.78
CA GLY A 475 31.19 -3.72 16.99
C GLY A 475 32.42 -4.09 17.81
N ASN A 476 32.30 -4.24 19.12
CA ASN A 476 33.39 -4.53 20.04
C ASN A 476 33.32 -5.95 20.61
N THR A 477 32.12 -6.48 20.77
CA THR A 477 31.90 -7.84 21.26
C THR A 477 31.80 -8.81 20.08
N ILE A 478 32.54 -9.92 20.15
CA ILE A 478 32.51 -11.01 19.18
C ILE A 478 32.03 -12.26 19.91
N ALA A 479 31.14 -13.03 19.28
CA ALA A 479 30.77 -14.36 19.76
C ALA A 479 31.28 -15.43 18.79
N SER A 480 31.82 -16.52 19.32
CA SER A 480 32.22 -17.68 18.55
C SER A 480 31.64 -18.96 19.14
N THR A 481 31.28 -19.91 18.28
CA THR A 481 30.77 -21.23 18.69
C THR A 481 31.73 -22.32 18.28
N SER A 482 31.79 -23.39 19.06
CA SER A 482 32.73 -24.47 18.82
C SER A 482 32.10 -25.86 18.94
N SER A 483 32.84 -26.83 18.42
CA SER A 483 32.55 -28.25 18.57
C SER A 483 32.78 -28.78 19.98
N ASP A 484 33.38 -27.97 20.86
CA ASP A 484 33.49 -28.25 22.30
C ASP A 484 32.18 -28.05 23.07
N GLY A 485 31.12 -27.54 22.44
CA GLY A 485 29.82 -27.31 23.05
C GLY A 485 29.67 -25.93 23.71
N SER A 486 30.70 -25.09 23.66
CA SER A 486 30.70 -23.75 24.25
C SER A 486 30.44 -22.65 23.22
N VAL A 487 29.93 -21.53 23.72
CA VAL A 487 29.96 -20.24 23.03
C VAL A 487 30.86 -19.30 23.82
N LYS A 488 31.87 -18.71 23.19
CA LYS A 488 32.77 -17.75 23.85
C LYS A 488 32.50 -16.34 23.35
N LEU A 489 32.53 -15.38 24.28
CA LEU A 489 32.46 -13.96 24.00
C LEU A 489 33.85 -13.34 24.14
N TRP A 490 34.21 -12.49 23.19
CA TRP A 490 35.51 -11.86 23.09
C TRP A 490 35.40 -10.36 22.89
N ASP A 491 36.45 -9.66 23.29
CA ASP A 491 36.72 -8.29 22.87
C ASP A 491 37.60 -8.28 21.61
N ARG A 492 37.62 -7.18 20.84
CA ARG A 492 38.50 -6.98 19.67
C ARG A 492 39.98 -7.15 20.01
N GLY A 493 40.35 -6.87 21.27
CA GLY A 493 41.71 -7.06 21.77
C GLY A 493 42.13 -8.52 21.99
N GLY A 494 41.26 -9.51 21.76
CA GLY A 494 41.60 -10.93 21.95
C GLY A 494 41.29 -11.49 23.34
N ARG A 495 40.75 -10.67 24.23
CA ARG A 495 40.40 -11.11 25.58
C ARG A 495 39.07 -11.86 25.59
N GLU A 496 39.07 -13.06 26.16
CA GLU A 496 37.84 -13.77 26.51
C GLU A 496 37.10 -13.03 27.63
N LEU A 497 35.85 -12.65 27.36
CA LEU A 497 34.97 -11.95 28.28
C LEU A 497 34.11 -12.93 29.09
N GLN A 498 33.57 -13.95 28.42
CA GLN A 498 32.65 -14.91 29.03
C GLN A 498 32.62 -16.22 28.21
N THR A 499 32.46 -17.36 28.89
CA THR A 499 32.11 -18.65 28.27
C THR A 499 30.67 -19.02 28.65
N LEU A 500 29.88 -19.43 27.66
CA LEU A 500 28.52 -19.92 27.77
C LEU A 500 28.56 -21.45 27.61
N GLU A 501 28.27 -22.16 28.70
CA GLU A 501 28.22 -23.62 28.72
C GLU A 501 26.81 -24.07 29.08
N GLY A 502 26.30 -25.09 28.38
CA GLY A 502 24.97 -25.65 28.63
C GLY A 502 24.39 -26.47 27.48
N HIS A 503 24.96 -26.38 26.28
CA HIS A 503 24.64 -27.31 25.20
C HIS A 503 25.31 -28.67 25.43
N SER A 504 24.62 -29.75 25.07
CA SER A 504 25.11 -31.13 25.22
C SER A 504 25.81 -31.66 23.96
N GLY A 505 25.93 -30.84 22.92
CA GLY A 505 26.56 -31.18 21.65
C GLY A 505 27.23 -29.99 20.97
N ILE A 506 27.67 -30.20 19.72
CA ILE A 506 28.37 -29.18 18.91
C ILE A 506 27.43 -28.00 18.65
N VAL A 507 27.92 -26.78 18.92
CA VAL A 507 27.20 -25.54 18.63
C VAL A 507 27.57 -25.03 17.23
N TRP A 508 26.61 -24.99 16.32
CA TRP A 508 26.83 -24.72 14.89
C TRP A 508 26.77 -23.24 14.53
N SER A 509 25.93 -22.45 15.21
CA SER A 509 25.67 -21.08 14.82
C SER A 509 25.38 -20.20 16.03
N VAL A 510 25.78 -18.94 15.94
CA VAL A 510 25.47 -17.89 16.90
C VAL A 510 24.92 -16.65 16.20
N ALA A 511 23.96 -15.99 16.84
CA ALA A 511 23.43 -14.71 16.40
C ALA A 511 23.19 -13.77 17.59
N PHE A 512 23.43 -12.48 17.37
CA PHE A 512 23.05 -11.44 18.34
C PHE A 512 21.67 -10.87 18.01
N ALA A 513 20.88 -10.58 19.05
CA ALA A 513 19.63 -9.86 18.86
C ALA A 513 19.89 -8.40 18.43
N PRO A 514 19.19 -7.88 17.41
CA PRO A 514 19.32 -6.49 17.00
C PRO A 514 18.76 -5.51 18.05
N VAL A 515 19.37 -4.33 18.17
CA VAL A 515 18.95 -3.28 19.12
C VAL A 515 18.21 -2.18 18.37
N ARG A 516 16.95 -1.87 18.71
CA ARG A 516 16.36 -0.56 18.37
C ARG A 516 15.38 -0.05 19.43
N GLY A 517 15.55 1.23 19.78
CA GLY A 517 14.66 2.02 20.64
C GLY A 517 15.41 2.64 21.82
N ALA A 518 15.42 3.97 21.91
CA ALA A 518 15.99 4.76 23.01
C ALA A 518 15.22 4.56 24.32
N SER A 519 15.33 3.37 24.92
CA SER A 519 15.07 3.16 26.34
C SER A 519 16.40 2.83 27.00
N PRO A 520 16.79 3.53 28.09
CA PRO A 520 17.87 3.08 28.95
C PRO A 520 17.40 1.75 29.57
N GLY A 521 17.79 0.64 28.91
CA GLY A 521 17.31 -0.72 29.20
C GLY A 521 17.06 -1.61 27.97
N GLY A 522 17.18 -1.10 26.73
CA GLY A 522 16.85 -1.86 25.51
C GLY A 522 17.82 -2.98 25.13
N ASN A 523 17.53 -4.22 25.58
CA ASN A 523 17.55 -5.53 24.88
C ASN A 523 18.61 -5.92 23.81
N GLY A 524 19.73 -5.21 23.63
CA GLY A 524 20.88 -5.67 22.83
C GLY A 524 21.77 -6.73 23.48
N ASN A 525 21.23 -7.39 24.50
CA ASN A 525 21.97 -8.22 25.44
C ASN A 525 21.72 -9.72 25.25
N ILE A 526 20.92 -10.11 24.24
CA ILE A 526 20.60 -11.51 23.99
C ILE A 526 21.45 -12.08 22.86
N ILE A 527 21.98 -13.27 23.12
CA ILE A 527 22.68 -14.12 22.17
C ILE A 527 21.83 -15.37 21.95
N ALA A 528 21.68 -15.81 20.72
CA ALA A 528 21.09 -17.11 20.39
C ALA A 528 22.16 -18.07 19.88
N SER A 529 22.12 -19.32 20.31
CA SER A 529 23.01 -20.38 19.83
C SER A 529 22.24 -21.60 19.38
N ALA A 530 22.60 -22.16 18.23
CA ALA A 530 22.00 -23.37 17.66
C ALA A 530 22.95 -24.57 17.81
N SER A 531 22.41 -25.71 18.24
CA SER A 531 23.21 -26.88 18.61
C SER A 531 22.75 -28.19 17.95
N SER A 532 23.66 -29.16 17.96
CA SER A 532 23.42 -30.55 17.56
C SER A 532 22.46 -31.31 18.50
N ASP A 533 22.19 -30.77 19.68
CA ASP A 533 21.22 -31.33 20.63
C ASP A 533 19.76 -31.11 20.21
N GLY A 534 19.52 -30.39 19.11
CA GLY A 534 18.19 -30.10 18.58
C GLY A 534 17.52 -28.88 19.21
N SER A 535 18.24 -28.14 20.05
CA SER A 535 17.75 -26.93 20.69
C SER A 535 18.44 -25.66 20.17
N VAL A 536 17.73 -24.53 20.34
CA VAL A 536 18.34 -23.20 20.32
C VAL A 536 18.27 -22.63 21.72
N LYS A 537 19.39 -22.15 22.26
CA LYS A 537 19.42 -21.49 23.57
C LYS A 537 19.57 -19.98 23.43
N LEU A 538 18.87 -19.24 24.28
CA LEU A 538 18.97 -17.80 24.42
C LEU A 538 19.73 -17.47 25.71
N TRP A 539 20.70 -16.58 25.60
CA TRP A 539 21.61 -16.22 26.70
C TRP A 539 21.62 -14.71 26.89
N ASP A 540 21.89 -14.26 28.10
CA ASP A 540 22.37 -12.89 28.31
C ASP A 540 23.91 -12.80 28.13
N ARG A 541 24.43 -11.57 28.04
CA ARG A 541 25.90 -11.36 27.97
C ARG A 541 26.64 -11.74 29.25
N GLY A 542 25.95 -11.88 30.39
CA GLY A 542 26.53 -12.37 31.64
C GLY A 542 26.68 -13.89 31.69
N GLY A 543 26.17 -14.58 30.67
CA GLY A 543 26.22 -16.01 30.46
C GLY A 543 25.13 -16.81 31.15
N ARG A 544 24.07 -16.14 31.60
CA ARG A 544 22.86 -16.81 32.08
C ARG A 544 22.03 -17.29 30.90
N GLU A 545 21.63 -18.55 30.94
CA GLU A 545 20.59 -19.08 30.06
C GLU A 545 19.23 -18.44 30.41
N LEU A 546 18.63 -17.79 29.42
CA LEU A 546 17.33 -17.12 29.52
C LEU A 546 16.19 -18.04 29.10
N GLN A 547 16.39 -18.79 28.01
CA GLN A 547 15.37 -19.70 27.47
C GLN A 547 15.98 -20.79 26.59
N THR A 548 15.37 -21.97 26.59
CA THR A 548 15.66 -23.05 25.62
C THR A 548 14.47 -23.24 24.69
N LEU A 549 14.73 -23.25 23.38
CA LEU A 549 13.78 -23.50 22.30
C LEU A 549 13.90 -24.97 21.88
N GLU A 550 12.95 -25.80 22.31
CA GLU A 550 12.89 -27.22 21.98
C GLU A 550 11.72 -27.48 21.02
N GLY A 551 11.94 -28.27 19.97
CA GLY A 551 10.88 -28.66 19.04
C GLY A 551 11.36 -29.15 17.68
N HIS A 552 12.64 -28.96 17.34
CA HIS A 552 13.24 -29.65 16.20
C HIS A 552 13.52 -31.12 16.53
N SER A 553 13.30 -32.01 15.55
CA SER A 553 13.57 -33.45 15.69
C SER A 553 14.98 -33.85 15.27
N GLY A 554 15.77 -32.88 14.80
CA GLY A 554 17.14 -33.05 14.33
C GLY A 554 18.07 -31.95 14.80
N LYS A 555 19.30 -31.94 14.28
CA LYS A 555 20.33 -30.95 14.63
C LYS A 555 19.96 -29.58 14.10
N VAL A 556 20.13 -28.53 14.90
CA VAL A 556 19.94 -27.15 14.44
C VAL A 556 21.28 -26.62 13.92
N TRP A 557 21.31 -26.25 12.64
CA TRP A 557 22.52 -25.79 11.96
C TRP A 557 22.72 -24.29 12.01
N SER A 558 21.63 -23.52 12.00
CA SER A 558 21.69 -22.06 11.90
C SER A 558 20.57 -21.39 12.68
N VAL A 559 20.88 -20.24 13.26
CA VAL A 559 19.92 -19.36 13.93
C VAL A 559 20.08 -17.93 13.42
N ALA A 560 18.96 -17.23 13.24
CA ALA A 560 18.94 -15.83 12.86
C ALA A 560 17.85 -15.07 13.61
N PHE A 561 18.14 -13.82 13.98
CA PHE A 561 17.12 -12.90 14.48
C PHE A 561 16.48 -12.13 13.34
N ALA A 562 15.18 -11.88 13.43
CA ALA A 562 14.52 -10.90 12.60
C ALA A 562 14.98 -9.48 12.99
N PRO A 563 14.95 -8.51 12.06
CA PRO A 563 15.24 -7.09 12.35
C PRO A 563 14.38 -6.49 13.48
N ASP A 564 13.21 -7.08 13.78
CA ASP A 564 12.34 -6.68 14.89
C ASP A 564 12.90 -7.06 16.27
N GLY A 565 13.89 -7.96 16.33
CA GLY A 565 14.51 -8.48 17.55
C GLY A 565 13.63 -9.39 18.41
N ASN A 566 12.39 -9.63 18.00
CA ASN A 566 11.41 -10.44 18.71
C ASN A 566 11.25 -11.84 18.12
N THR A 567 11.54 -11.98 16.82
CA THR A 567 11.39 -13.24 16.12
C THR A 567 12.76 -13.89 15.90
N ILE A 568 12.83 -15.19 16.18
CA ILE A 568 14.02 -16.01 15.95
C ILE A 568 13.65 -17.06 14.91
N ALA A 569 14.52 -17.29 13.92
CA ALA A 569 14.40 -18.40 12.99
C ALA A 569 15.51 -19.42 13.24
N SER A 570 15.16 -20.70 13.19
CA SER A 570 16.10 -21.82 13.33
C SER A 570 15.98 -22.76 12.14
N ALA A 571 17.11 -23.15 11.56
CA ALA A 571 17.20 -24.11 10.46
C ALA A 571 17.75 -25.45 10.94
N SER A 572 17.10 -26.55 10.57
CA SER A 572 17.36 -27.88 11.12
C SER A 572 17.61 -28.97 10.07
N SER A 573 18.25 -30.05 10.51
CA SER A 573 18.39 -31.29 9.74
C SER A 573 17.08 -32.06 9.57
N ASP A 574 15.99 -31.65 10.20
CA ASP A 574 14.65 -32.23 9.95
C ASP A 574 14.01 -31.72 8.65
N GLY A 575 14.67 -30.81 7.92
CA GLY A 575 14.17 -30.25 6.66
C GLY A 575 13.24 -29.05 6.85
N SER A 576 13.03 -28.59 8.08
CA SER A 576 12.19 -27.44 8.40
C SER A 576 13.00 -26.22 8.86
N VAL A 577 12.38 -25.04 8.71
CA VAL A 577 12.76 -23.84 9.46
C VAL A 577 11.64 -23.51 10.42
N LYS A 578 11.95 -23.31 11.70
CA LYS A 578 10.96 -22.89 12.71
C LYS A 578 11.16 -21.43 13.07
N LEU A 579 10.04 -20.71 13.24
CA LEU A 579 9.99 -19.35 13.75
C LEU A 579 9.51 -19.37 15.19
N TRP A 580 10.18 -18.62 16.04
CA TRP A 580 9.93 -18.57 17.48
C TRP A 580 9.80 -17.13 17.94
N ASP A 581 9.05 -16.93 19.01
CA ASP A 581 9.18 -15.72 19.81
C ASP A 581 10.25 -15.90 20.91
N ARG A 582 10.59 -14.80 21.59
CA ARG A 582 11.58 -14.82 22.69
C ARG A 582 11.10 -15.59 23.94
N SER A 583 9.80 -15.85 24.06
CA SER A 583 9.25 -16.68 25.14
C SER A 583 9.43 -18.17 24.86
N GLY A 584 9.89 -18.51 23.65
CA GLY A 584 10.09 -19.86 23.17
C GLY A 584 8.85 -20.55 22.65
N ARG A 585 7.80 -19.78 22.37
CA ARG A 585 6.65 -20.28 21.64
C ARG A 585 7.01 -20.39 20.16
N GLU A 586 6.71 -21.54 19.58
CA GLU A 586 6.73 -21.73 18.14
C GLU A 586 5.61 -20.91 17.49
N LEU A 587 5.98 -20.00 16.60
CA LEU A 587 5.06 -19.14 15.85
C LEU A 587 4.65 -19.80 14.53
N GLN A 588 5.59 -20.42 13.83
CA GLN A 588 5.36 -21.05 12.53
C GLN A 588 6.43 -22.08 12.19
N THR A 589 6.06 -23.14 11.48
CA THR A 589 7.01 -24.06 10.82
C THR A 589 6.94 -23.87 9.31
N LEU A 590 8.10 -23.70 8.69
CA LEU A 590 8.30 -23.61 7.24
C LEU A 590 8.73 -24.99 6.73
N GLU A 591 7.78 -25.71 6.14
CA GLU A 591 8.02 -27.04 5.56
C GLU A 591 8.01 -26.95 4.03
N GLY A 592 8.95 -27.65 3.39
CA GLY A 592 9.00 -27.72 1.92
C GLY A 592 10.38 -28.01 1.32
N HIS A 593 11.46 -27.95 2.11
CA HIS A 593 12.76 -28.49 1.70
C HIS A 593 12.75 -30.02 1.75
N SER A 594 13.44 -30.67 0.82
CA SER A 594 13.50 -32.14 0.73
C SER A 594 14.72 -32.76 1.41
N ASP A 595 15.61 -31.94 1.98
CA ASP A 595 16.82 -32.34 2.69
C ASP A 595 17.15 -31.29 3.77
N TRP A 596 18.27 -31.45 4.49
CA TRP A 596 18.65 -30.63 5.63
C TRP A 596 18.78 -29.15 5.28
N VAL A 597 18.12 -28.31 6.08
CA VAL A 597 18.29 -26.85 5.99
C VAL A 597 19.54 -26.46 6.77
N ARG A 598 20.51 -25.88 6.07
CA ARG A 598 21.85 -25.56 6.58
C ARG A 598 21.92 -24.14 7.15
N SER A 599 21.16 -23.22 6.59
CA SER A 599 21.25 -21.79 6.92
C SER A 599 19.90 -21.11 6.76
N VAL A 600 19.65 -20.12 7.61
CA VAL A 600 18.50 -19.23 7.54
C VAL A 600 18.95 -17.78 7.69
N ALA A 601 18.33 -16.87 6.94
CA ALA A 601 18.57 -15.44 7.04
C ALA A 601 17.25 -14.67 6.89
N PHE A 602 17.10 -13.59 7.66
CA PHE A 602 16.01 -12.63 7.45
C PHE A 602 16.43 -11.55 6.46
N ALA A 603 15.50 -11.14 5.61
CA ALA A 603 15.64 -9.91 4.84
C ALA A 603 15.61 -8.70 5.79
N PRO A 604 16.26 -7.58 5.42
CA PRO A 604 16.21 -6.33 6.19
C PRO A 604 14.79 -5.76 6.39
N ASP A 605 13.83 -6.13 5.53
CA ASP A 605 12.41 -5.79 5.67
C ASP A 605 11.71 -6.52 6.83
N GLY A 606 12.32 -7.60 7.35
CA GLY A 606 11.81 -8.43 8.42
C GLY A 606 10.62 -9.32 8.08
N ASN A 607 10.12 -9.26 6.84
CA ASN A 607 8.96 -10.03 6.38
C ASN A 607 9.35 -11.24 5.54
N THR A 608 10.51 -11.21 4.89
CA THR A 608 10.99 -12.32 4.07
C THR A 608 12.11 -13.07 4.76
N ILE A 609 12.04 -14.40 4.67
CA ILE A 609 13.03 -15.34 5.20
C ILE A 609 13.62 -16.11 4.03
N ALA A 610 14.93 -16.27 3.99
CA ALA A 610 15.62 -17.16 3.07
C ALA A 610 16.16 -18.36 3.82
N SER A 611 15.97 -19.55 3.26
CA SER A 611 16.53 -20.81 3.78
C SER A 611 17.36 -21.49 2.72
N ALA A 612 18.57 -21.90 3.07
CA ALA A 612 19.48 -22.65 2.22
C ALA A 612 19.52 -24.12 2.63
N SER A 613 19.36 -25.03 1.67
CA SER A 613 19.21 -26.46 1.91
C SER A 613 20.24 -27.31 1.18
N SER A 614 20.44 -28.51 1.73
CA SER A 614 21.24 -29.57 1.11
C SER A 614 20.58 -30.16 -0.15
N ASP A 615 19.32 -29.82 -0.43
CA ASP A 615 18.63 -30.16 -1.68
C ASP A 615 19.10 -29.37 -2.91
N GLY A 616 20.05 -28.44 -2.72
CA GLY A 616 20.62 -27.61 -3.79
C GLY A 616 19.79 -26.36 -4.12
N SER A 617 18.76 -26.06 -3.32
CA SER A 617 17.92 -24.88 -3.48
C SER A 617 18.02 -23.90 -2.30
N VAL A 618 17.68 -22.65 -2.60
CA VAL A 618 17.33 -21.65 -1.60
C VAL A 618 15.85 -21.35 -1.75
N LYS A 619 15.08 -21.36 -0.65
CA LYS A 619 13.67 -20.97 -0.66
C LYS A 619 13.48 -19.64 0.04
N LEU A 620 12.61 -18.81 -0.52
CA LEU A 620 12.15 -17.57 0.07
C LEU A 620 10.74 -17.77 0.62
N TRP A 621 10.51 -17.32 1.83
CA TRP A 621 9.26 -17.48 2.56
C TRP A 621 8.77 -16.14 3.07
N ASP A 622 7.47 -16.01 3.22
CA ASP A 622 6.91 -15.01 4.12
C ASP A 622 6.78 -15.56 5.55
N ARG A 623 6.46 -14.68 6.51
CA ARG A 623 6.26 -15.06 7.91
C ARG A 623 5.04 -15.95 8.16
N SER A 624 4.10 -16.02 7.22
CA SER A 624 2.92 -16.90 7.32
C SER A 624 3.25 -18.35 6.97
N GLY A 625 4.44 -18.59 6.43
CA GLY A 625 4.89 -19.90 5.98
C GLY A 625 4.63 -20.19 4.52
N ARG A 626 4.15 -19.21 3.75
CA ARG A 626 3.99 -19.35 2.32
C ARG A 626 5.35 -19.26 1.64
N GLU A 627 5.64 -20.23 0.79
CA GLU A 627 6.77 -20.16 -0.13
C GLU A 627 6.50 -19.07 -1.19
N LEU A 628 7.37 -18.07 -1.23
CA LEU A 628 7.33 -16.98 -2.20
C LEU A 628 8.08 -17.35 -3.48
N GLN A 629 9.24 -18.01 -3.34
CA GLN A 629 10.06 -18.39 -4.48
C GLN A 629 11.05 -19.51 -4.13
N THR A 630 11.36 -20.38 -5.10
CA THR A 630 12.50 -21.31 -5.03
C THR A 630 13.60 -20.90 -6.01
N LEU A 631 14.82 -20.70 -5.51
CA LEU A 631 16.04 -20.44 -6.26
C LEU A 631 16.73 -21.77 -6.57
N LYS A 632 16.71 -22.19 -7.83
CA LYS A 632 17.40 -23.40 -8.31
C LYS A 632 18.52 -23.00 -9.26
N GLY A 633 19.71 -23.58 -9.07
CA GLY A 633 20.83 -23.37 -9.98
C GLY A 633 22.20 -23.80 -9.43
N HIS A 634 22.33 -24.02 -8.12
CA HIS A 634 23.52 -24.70 -7.57
C HIS A 634 23.52 -26.18 -7.94
N SER A 635 24.72 -26.71 -8.22
CA SER A 635 24.92 -28.13 -8.54
C SER A 635 25.30 -28.98 -7.31
N GLY A 636 25.56 -28.32 -6.18
CA GLY A 636 25.86 -28.93 -4.89
C GLY A 636 24.90 -28.48 -3.79
N ARG A 637 25.20 -28.90 -2.56
CA ARG A 637 24.44 -28.52 -1.36
C ARG A 637 24.64 -27.03 -1.07
N VAL A 638 23.57 -26.29 -0.82
CA VAL A 638 23.68 -24.89 -0.41
C VAL A 638 23.98 -24.83 1.09
N ARG A 639 25.09 -24.20 1.45
CA ARG A 639 25.61 -24.14 2.82
C ARG A 639 25.15 -22.92 3.59
N SER A 640 25.10 -21.77 2.93
CA SER A 640 24.77 -20.49 3.57
C SER A 640 24.00 -19.60 2.61
N VAL A 641 23.15 -18.75 3.18
CA VAL A 641 22.44 -17.68 2.48
C VAL A 641 22.55 -16.37 3.26
N ALA A 642 22.67 -15.25 2.55
CA ALA A 642 22.68 -13.92 3.15
C ALA A 642 21.93 -12.93 2.24
N PHE A 643 21.25 -11.96 2.86
CA PHE A 643 20.67 -10.82 2.15
C PHE A 643 21.67 -9.66 2.11
N SER A 644 21.63 -8.90 1.02
CA SER A 644 22.25 -7.58 0.98
C SER A 644 21.57 -6.62 1.97
N PRO A 645 22.27 -5.60 2.48
CA PRO A 645 21.69 -4.63 3.42
C PRO A 645 20.48 -3.86 2.89
N ASP A 646 20.35 -3.73 1.56
CA ASP A 646 19.19 -3.14 0.90
C ASP A 646 18.02 -4.13 0.69
N GLY A 647 18.23 -5.43 0.93
CA GLY A 647 17.25 -6.50 0.81
C GLY A 647 16.89 -6.93 -0.62
N ASN A 648 17.54 -6.36 -1.65
CA ASN A 648 17.22 -6.66 -3.04
C ASN A 648 17.99 -7.86 -3.61
N THR A 649 19.20 -8.08 -3.12
CA THR A 649 20.11 -9.13 -3.58
C THR A 649 20.24 -10.22 -2.51
N ILE A 650 20.27 -11.46 -2.95
CA ILE A 650 20.51 -12.64 -2.11
C ILE A 650 21.81 -13.27 -2.58
N ALA A 651 22.72 -13.57 -1.67
CA ALA A 651 23.90 -14.38 -1.96
C ALA A 651 23.71 -15.77 -1.38
N SER A 652 24.00 -16.79 -2.17
CA SER A 652 24.05 -18.19 -1.73
C SER A 652 25.38 -18.82 -2.08
N VAL A 653 25.81 -19.76 -1.24
CA VAL A 653 27.08 -20.48 -1.41
C VAL A 653 26.89 -21.97 -1.28
N SER A 654 27.70 -22.72 -2.02
CA SER A 654 27.47 -24.14 -2.24
C SER A 654 28.74 -24.98 -2.18
N ASP A 655 28.54 -26.29 -2.02
CA ASP A 655 29.59 -27.31 -2.15
C ASP A 655 30.24 -27.33 -3.55
N ASP A 656 29.59 -26.76 -4.56
CA ASP A 656 30.10 -26.62 -5.93
C ASP A 656 31.25 -25.61 -6.08
N GLY A 657 31.63 -24.91 -5.01
CA GLY A 657 32.74 -23.95 -5.03
C GLY A 657 32.35 -22.55 -5.50
N THR A 658 31.05 -22.29 -5.75
CA THR A 658 30.57 -21.02 -6.29
C THR A 658 29.77 -20.21 -5.26
N VAL A 659 29.78 -18.89 -5.46
CA VAL A 659 28.84 -17.96 -4.83
C VAL A 659 27.87 -17.48 -5.91
N LYS A 660 26.56 -17.65 -5.73
CA LYS A 660 25.55 -17.14 -6.66
C LYS A 660 24.82 -15.96 -6.06
N LEU A 661 24.64 -14.92 -6.86
CA LEU A 661 23.83 -13.75 -6.53
C LEU A 661 22.49 -13.83 -7.24
N TRP A 662 21.42 -13.53 -6.52
CA TRP A 662 20.04 -13.63 -7.00
C TRP A 662 19.30 -12.34 -6.68
N ASN A 663 18.29 -12.04 -7.48
CA ASN A 663 17.28 -11.06 -7.08
C ASN A 663 16.08 -11.75 -6.40
N ARG A 664 15.18 -10.95 -5.82
CA ARG A 664 13.98 -11.47 -5.14
C ARG A 664 12.98 -12.19 -6.06
N SER A 665 13.03 -11.95 -7.38
CA SER A 665 12.21 -12.71 -8.35
C SER A 665 12.79 -14.09 -8.66
N GLY A 666 13.96 -14.42 -8.08
CA GLY A 666 14.66 -15.67 -8.25
C GLY A 666 15.44 -15.84 -9.55
N ARG A 667 15.72 -14.72 -10.23
CA ARG A 667 16.65 -14.69 -11.35
C ARG A 667 18.08 -14.68 -10.79
N GLU A 668 18.92 -15.56 -11.32
CA GLU A 668 20.36 -15.51 -11.10
C GLU A 668 20.93 -14.24 -11.75
N LEU A 669 21.57 -13.39 -10.93
CA LEU A 669 22.21 -12.17 -11.37
C LEU A 669 23.64 -12.43 -11.85
N GLN A 670 24.41 -13.20 -11.07
CA GLN A 670 25.82 -13.50 -11.33
C GLN A 670 26.25 -14.76 -10.57
N THR A 671 27.17 -15.52 -11.16
CA THR A 671 27.96 -16.55 -10.47
C THR A 671 29.40 -16.04 -10.26
N LEU A 672 29.88 -16.07 -9.03
CA LEU A 672 31.26 -15.76 -8.66
C LEU A 672 32.03 -17.07 -8.50
N GLU A 673 32.98 -17.29 -9.40
CA GLU A 673 33.85 -18.45 -9.42
C GLU A 673 35.24 -18.07 -8.91
N GLY A 674 35.93 -18.99 -8.24
CA GLY A 674 37.31 -18.76 -7.80
C GLY A 674 37.74 -19.52 -6.56
N HIS A 675 36.82 -20.10 -5.78
CA HIS A 675 37.19 -21.03 -4.72
C HIS A 675 37.50 -22.41 -5.31
N SER A 676 38.55 -23.06 -4.79
CA SER A 676 38.95 -24.41 -5.22
C SER A 676 38.28 -25.53 -4.43
N GLY A 677 37.33 -25.20 -3.55
CA GLY A 677 36.64 -26.14 -2.68
C GLY A 677 35.31 -25.59 -2.19
N SER A 678 34.56 -26.42 -1.45
CA SER A 678 33.23 -26.09 -0.95
C SER A 678 33.20 -24.80 -0.14
N VAL A 679 32.22 -23.96 -0.40
CA VAL A 679 32.06 -22.65 0.28
C VAL A 679 31.05 -22.80 1.41
N TRP A 680 31.48 -22.51 2.63
CA TRP A 680 30.72 -22.79 3.86
C TRP A 680 29.85 -21.63 4.31
N SER A 681 30.29 -20.39 4.11
CA SER A 681 29.62 -19.21 4.62
C SER A 681 29.80 -18.01 3.71
N VAL A 682 28.80 -17.15 3.70
CA VAL A 682 28.79 -15.88 2.97
C VAL A 682 28.24 -14.77 3.86
N ALA A 683 28.84 -13.59 3.77
CA ALA A 683 28.37 -12.40 4.46
C ALA A 683 28.49 -11.17 3.57
N PHE A 684 27.48 -10.30 3.61
CA PHE A 684 27.57 -8.97 3.04
C PHE A 684 28.20 -8.02 4.04
N ALA A 685 29.05 -7.13 3.54
CA ALA A 685 29.47 -5.96 4.29
C ALA A 685 28.27 -5.01 4.52
N PRO A 686 28.25 -4.24 5.61
CA PRO A 686 27.18 -3.28 5.90
C PRO A 686 26.98 -2.20 4.82
N ASP A 687 28.01 -1.93 4.01
CA ASP A 687 27.93 -1.00 2.87
C ASP A 687 27.19 -1.58 1.65
N GLY A 688 26.92 -2.89 1.63
CA GLY A 688 26.28 -3.62 0.53
C GLY A 688 27.14 -3.80 -0.71
N ASN A 689 28.37 -3.29 -0.73
CA ASN A 689 29.26 -3.31 -1.89
C ASN A 689 30.31 -4.41 -1.82
N THR A 690 30.56 -5.00 -0.64
CA THR A 690 31.53 -6.10 -0.51
C THR A 690 30.84 -7.37 0.00
N ILE A 691 31.21 -8.52 -0.57
CA ILE A 691 30.83 -9.84 -0.07
C ILE A 691 32.09 -10.56 0.40
N ALA A 692 32.01 -11.28 1.52
CA ALA A 692 33.05 -12.21 1.94
C ALA A 692 32.52 -13.65 1.86
N SER A 693 33.35 -14.56 1.35
CA SER A 693 33.04 -15.99 1.30
C SER A 693 34.15 -16.81 1.95
N ALA A 694 33.77 -17.76 2.80
CA ALA A 694 34.67 -18.66 3.52
C ALA A 694 34.62 -20.08 2.93
N SER A 695 35.77 -20.70 2.68
CA SER A 695 35.86 -21.97 1.95
C SER A 695 36.75 -23.03 2.61
N ASP A 696 36.57 -24.28 2.16
CA ASP A 696 37.44 -25.43 2.43
C ASP A 696 38.88 -25.20 1.95
N ASP A 697 39.09 -24.27 1.00
CA ASP A 697 40.40 -23.89 0.47
C ASP A 697 41.28 -23.11 1.46
N ARG A 698 40.83 -22.98 2.71
CA ARG A 698 41.49 -22.32 3.85
C ARG A 698 41.60 -20.81 3.72
N ALA A 699 40.88 -20.22 2.78
CA ALA A 699 40.86 -18.79 2.58
C ALA A 699 39.46 -18.20 2.71
N VAL A 700 39.45 -16.91 3.04
CA VAL A 700 38.30 -16.05 2.82
C VAL A 700 38.58 -15.21 1.57
N LYS A 701 37.64 -15.15 0.63
CA LYS A 701 37.73 -14.25 -0.53
C LYS A 701 36.79 -13.06 -0.35
N LEU A 702 37.27 -11.87 -0.71
CA LEU A 702 36.48 -10.64 -0.75
C LEU A 702 36.10 -10.30 -2.20
N TRP A 703 34.82 -10.04 -2.42
CA TRP A 703 34.26 -9.65 -3.71
C TRP A 703 33.78 -8.21 -3.58
N ASN A 704 34.54 -7.26 -4.15
CA ASN A 704 34.19 -5.85 -4.09
C ASN A 704 33.47 -5.40 -5.37
N PHE A 705 32.27 -4.87 -5.22
CA PHE A 705 31.39 -4.34 -6.26
C PHE A 705 31.28 -2.81 -6.19
N ASN A 706 32.10 -2.14 -5.37
CA ASN A 706 32.19 -0.69 -5.39
C ASN A 706 32.85 -0.22 -6.69
N LEU A 707 32.07 0.41 -7.55
CA LEU A 707 32.53 0.91 -8.84
C LEU A 707 33.72 1.86 -8.73
N ASP A 708 33.73 2.78 -7.77
CA ASP A 708 34.81 3.76 -7.64
C ASP A 708 36.15 3.06 -7.35
N ASP A 709 36.15 2.11 -6.43
CA ASP A 709 37.34 1.31 -6.10
C ASP A 709 37.78 0.44 -7.28
N LEU A 710 36.81 -0.17 -7.99
CA LEU A 710 37.09 -0.99 -9.17
C LEU A 710 37.68 -0.18 -10.33
N ILE A 711 37.18 1.03 -10.58
CA ILE A 711 37.70 1.92 -11.62
C ILE A 711 39.12 2.37 -11.25
N VAL A 712 39.38 2.75 -9.99
CA VAL A 712 40.73 3.12 -9.52
C VAL A 712 41.69 1.95 -9.72
N LYS A 713 41.32 0.74 -9.28
CA LYS A 713 42.14 -0.46 -9.45
C LYS A 713 42.36 -0.83 -10.92
N GLY A 714 41.33 -0.72 -11.76
CA GLY A 714 41.45 -0.92 -13.20
C GLY A 714 42.44 0.06 -13.84
N CYS A 715 42.41 1.34 -13.45
CA CYS A 715 43.38 2.34 -13.90
C CYS A 715 44.80 2.07 -13.40
N ASP A 716 44.96 1.63 -12.16
CA ASP A 716 46.27 1.20 -11.64
C ASP A 716 46.85 0.04 -12.46
N TRP A 717 46.01 -0.89 -12.91
CA TRP A 717 46.42 -2.04 -13.71
C TRP A 717 46.79 -1.63 -15.13
N LEU A 718 46.07 -0.67 -15.71
CA LEU A 718 46.35 -0.11 -17.02
C LEU A 718 47.46 0.95 -17.00
N SER A 719 48.08 1.25 -15.85
CA SER A 719 49.07 2.33 -15.73
C SER A 719 50.21 2.25 -16.75
N ASP A 720 50.82 1.06 -16.91
CA ASP A 720 51.88 0.82 -17.92
C ASP A 720 51.36 0.95 -19.36
N TYR A 721 50.12 0.51 -19.60
CA TYR A 721 49.45 0.62 -20.91
C TYR A 721 49.14 2.09 -21.26
N MET A 722 48.69 2.88 -20.28
CA MET A 722 48.38 4.31 -20.44
C MET A 722 49.64 5.17 -20.60
N ALA A 723 50.75 4.74 -20.00
CA ALA A 723 52.05 5.40 -20.15
C ALA A 723 52.65 5.24 -21.55
N ASN A 724 52.18 4.28 -22.35
CA ASN A 724 52.66 4.08 -23.71
C ASN A 724 52.24 5.24 -24.64
N PRO A 725 53.19 5.88 -25.35
CA PRO A 725 52.89 6.94 -26.32
C PRO A 725 51.96 6.51 -27.45
N ALA A 726 51.96 5.22 -27.81
CA ALA A 726 51.16 4.67 -28.90
C ALA A 726 49.67 4.45 -28.55
N THR A 727 49.30 4.55 -27.27
CA THR A 727 47.92 4.31 -26.82
C THR A 727 46.98 5.43 -27.29
N PRO A 728 45.81 5.11 -27.88
CA PRO A 728 44.85 6.10 -28.38
C PRO A 728 44.43 7.13 -27.32
N PRO A 729 44.22 8.41 -27.69
CA PRO A 729 43.76 9.44 -26.74
C PRO A 729 42.41 9.13 -26.08
N GLU A 730 41.51 8.46 -26.79
CA GLU A 730 40.19 8.08 -26.27
C GLU A 730 40.29 7.07 -25.12
N GLU A 731 41.21 6.09 -25.23
CA GLU A 731 41.47 5.12 -24.16
C GLU A 731 42.16 5.76 -22.96
N LYS A 732 43.09 6.70 -23.21
CA LYS A 732 43.73 7.50 -22.14
C LYS A 732 42.73 8.34 -21.36
N ALA A 733 41.66 8.80 -22.02
CA ALA A 733 40.62 9.59 -21.36
C ALA A 733 39.84 8.78 -20.31
N ILE A 734 39.76 7.45 -20.44
CA ILE A 734 39.06 6.58 -19.48
C ILE A 734 39.67 6.71 -18.07
N CYS A 735 40.99 6.86 -17.95
CA CYS A 735 41.65 7.03 -16.65
C CYS A 735 42.02 8.49 -16.33
N ALA A 736 41.64 9.45 -17.16
CA ALA A 736 41.95 10.85 -16.94
C ALA A 736 41.10 11.42 -15.80
N GLY A 737 41.75 11.82 -14.70
CA GLY A 737 41.08 12.41 -13.52
C GLY A 737 40.69 11.42 -12.42
N VAL A 738 40.95 10.13 -12.61
CA VAL A 738 40.85 9.11 -11.54
C VAL A 738 42.12 9.19 -10.70
N SER A 739 42.08 9.93 -9.57
CA SER A 739 43.26 10.01 -8.69
C SER A 739 43.37 8.76 -7.84
N SER A 740 44.48 8.01 -7.97
CA SER A 740 44.85 7.01 -6.98
C SER A 740 45.11 7.71 -5.65
N SER A 741 44.33 7.38 -4.62
CA SER A 741 44.73 7.72 -3.27
C SER A 741 45.97 6.89 -2.92
N GLN A 742 47.10 7.59 -2.91
CA GLN A 742 48.45 7.17 -2.56
C GLN A 742 49.31 6.60 -3.71
N PRO A 743 50.52 7.15 -3.92
CA PRO A 743 51.52 6.45 -4.71
C PRO A 743 51.86 5.15 -3.99
N LEU A 744 51.75 4.03 -4.69
CA LEU A 744 52.52 2.85 -4.34
C LEU A 744 53.98 3.29 -4.29
N ILE A 745 54.52 3.43 -3.09
CA ILE A 745 55.96 3.32 -2.90
C ILE A 745 56.30 1.96 -3.49
N SER A 746 56.94 2.01 -4.65
CA SER A 746 57.71 0.92 -5.20
C SER A 746 58.80 0.56 -4.17
N THR A 747 58.43 -0.23 -3.17
CA THR A 747 59.36 -1.20 -2.60
C THR A 747 59.17 -2.48 -3.41
N VAL A 748 59.59 -2.42 -4.68
CA VAL A 748 60.30 -3.55 -5.25
C VAL A 748 61.39 -3.87 -4.22
N PRO A 749 61.42 -5.07 -3.60
CA PRO A 749 62.64 -5.49 -2.93
C PRO A 749 63.70 -5.38 -4.00
N GLU A 750 64.66 -4.47 -3.85
CA GLU A 750 65.80 -4.37 -4.75
C GLU A 750 66.22 -5.81 -5.03
N ARG A 751 66.19 -6.17 -6.33
CA ARG A 751 66.83 -7.39 -6.78
C ARG A 751 68.19 -7.40 -6.10
N VAL A 752 68.39 -8.35 -5.20
CA VAL A 752 69.71 -8.69 -4.67
C VAL A 752 70.57 -8.83 -5.91
N ASN A 753 71.38 -7.80 -6.13
CA ASN A 753 72.14 -7.65 -7.35
C ASN A 753 73.31 -8.62 -7.15
N TRP A 754 73.09 -9.90 -7.48
CA TRP A 754 74.07 -10.99 -7.34
C TRP A 754 75.39 -10.67 -8.05
N VAL A 755 75.39 -9.68 -8.96
CA VAL A 755 76.57 -9.20 -9.69
C VAL A 755 77.40 -8.17 -8.87
N SER A 756 76.82 -7.52 -7.85
CA SER A 756 77.53 -6.57 -6.98
C SER A 756 78.26 -7.25 -5.81
N ASN A 757 77.75 -8.37 -5.30
CA ASN A 757 78.41 -9.17 -4.25
C ASN A 757 79.48 -10.14 -4.79
N LEU A 758 79.54 -10.40 -6.10
CA LEU A 758 80.65 -11.13 -6.71
C LEU A 758 81.89 -10.24 -6.95
N ARG A 759 81.72 -8.92 -7.06
CA ARG A 759 82.87 -7.99 -7.16
C ARG A 759 83.52 -7.70 -5.81
N SER A 760 82.77 -7.67 -4.71
CA SER A 760 83.33 -7.56 -3.35
C SER A 760 83.96 -8.86 -2.83
N PHE A 761 83.56 -10.02 -3.38
CA PHE A 761 84.16 -11.31 -3.05
C PHE A 761 85.49 -11.57 -3.79
N TRP A 762 85.68 -11.00 -4.98
CA TRP A 762 86.94 -11.11 -5.74
C TRP A 762 87.94 -9.95 -5.50
N SER A 763 87.50 -8.80 -4.97
CA SER A 763 88.41 -7.70 -4.61
C SER A 763 89.15 -7.89 -3.27
N GLY A 764 88.88 -8.98 -2.53
CA GLY A 764 89.54 -9.32 -1.27
C GLY A 764 90.55 -10.47 -1.36
N LEU A 765 90.75 -11.08 -2.54
CA LEU A 765 91.57 -12.29 -2.71
C LEU A 765 92.88 -12.08 -3.49
N PHE A 766 93.17 -10.88 -3.99
CA PHE A 766 94.49 -10.53 -4.52
C PHE A 766 94.79 -9.04 -4.28
N THR A 767 95.56 -8.76 -3.23
CA THR A 767 96.69 -7.80 -3.23
C THR A 767 97.57 -8.09 -2.02
N ASP A 768 98.67 -8.79 -2.32
CA ASP A 768 100.02 -8.66 -1.79
C ASP A 768 100.29 -8.77 -0.28
N SER A 769 100.59 -10.00 0.15
CA SER A 769 101.93 -10.34 0.69
C SER A 769 102.21 -11.83 0.56
#